data_AF-F0SP68-F1
#
_entry.id   AF-F0SP68-F1
#
_cell.length_a   1.000
_cell.length_b   1.000
_cell.length_c   1.000
_cell.angle_alpha   90.00
_cell.angle_beta   90.00
_cell.angle_gamma   90.00
#
_symmetry.space_group_name_H-M   'P 1'
#
loop_
_entity.id
_entity.type
_entity.pdbx_description
1 polymer ?
#
loop_
_entity_poly.entity_id
_entity_poly.type
_entity_poly.pdbx_seq_one_letter_code
_entity_poly.pdbx_strand_id
1 'polypeptide(L)'
;MAAVCQFGTDQLSFALVRTERCKVTCASDKSLEREELMKPIKKLLVANRGEIAIRIFRSATELGIRTVAIYSYEDRYALHRFKADEAYQIGKEGEPIRTYLNIDQIIEQAVECGVDAIHPGYGFLSENPDLARACEKAGIVFVGPSVESLEQLGDKTTARQLAEKAGVPVLSGSGAALVSAEEGLKQAEELGYPVILKAAKGGGGRGMRVVRSEDELVPAFESAQHEAKTAFGSGDVFIEKFIERARHIEVQILGDQHGNLTHLFERDCSVQRRHQKVVEMAPAPKLSDKARKTLLESALAIGKVVNYHAAGTVEFLVDAATEEVYFIEVNPRIQVEHTVTEEVTGVDIVKTQIQVSSGLKLTDPEIGIDPDNPPQPNGFAIQCRITTEDPANKFTPDYGRVSHYRSASGMGIRLDAGSAFSGAVVNPFYDSLLVKVTAHGRNFAETSRRILRSLQEFRIRGVKTNIPFLTKVVTHPTFQAGECTTRFIDQTPELFEFPLRQNRATKILTYIGETIVNGNPLVKDRPKAARRDPAPLPEIPAGLELPKGTRDKFLELGAADFSKWIKDQKRLMLTDTTFRDAHQSLHATRFRTYDLLNIAETYSYLCPNLFSLEMWGGATFDTSMRFLKESPWQRLADIREKVPNILTQMLLRASNAVGYTNYPDNVVVAFVKEAAQTGMDVFRVFDALNWTPNMKLAMEAVIDTGMICEASICYTGDILDPKRTKYDLKYYVNLAKELEKMGAHILAIKDMAGLCKPDAAALLVRTLKQEVDLPIHFHTHDTAGIQAAAIFNAAKEDLDIADGAMAPMSGGTSQPNLNTVVGALQFSDRNPDLNSDALDDIATYWRAVREFYAPFESAVLPATSDLYKHEMPGGQYTNLFEQARALGLSDRWAEVCDIYADVNQLFGDIVKVTPTSKSVGDMALFMVANDLTAVDIMDKSRELAFPASVIDLIGGMMGQPPGGFPEEIKKIVLKDKEGLTDRPGASLPPADWDQATKDVAGLLGREPSNAEVVSYLLYPKVFSDFAKDQQKYSDLSPLPTPVFFFGQEPGEEFAVEIEKGKTLIIKFLTVSEPHSDGTRTVFFELNGQPRDVTIVDNSLEGDSLAALKADPTNPKHVGASMPGMIVSIAVNPGDTVKKGQKLFSLEAMKMESTINAETDGTVAQVHIKPGNQVQTGDLVVTFE
;
A
#
# COMPACT_ATOMS: atom_id res chain seq x y z
N MET A 1 9.24 -52.82 23.07
CA MET A 1 9.36 -54.21 22.56
C MET A 1 10.70 -54.34 21.82
N ALA A 2 11.23 -55.57 21.67
CA ALA A 2 12.49 -55.86 20.95
C ALA A 2 12.30 -55.70 19.41
N ALA A 3 13.32 -55.72 18.54
CA ALA A 3 14.73 -56.19 18.60
C ALA A 3 15.66 -55.16 17.88
N VAL A 4 16.98 -54.99 18.14
CA VAL A 4 18.14 -55.93 18.20
C VAL A 4 18.42 -56.55 16.83
N CYS A 5 19.58 -56.42 16.17
CA CYS A 5 20.92 -55.84 16.49
C CYS A 5 21.54 -55.19 15.19
N GLN A 6 22.80 -54.75 15.01
CA GLN A 6 24.09 -54.82 15.75
C GLN A 6 25.07 -53.68 15.34
N PHE A 7 26.30 -53.70 15.89
CA PHE A 7 27.50 -52.88 15.56
C PHE A 7 28.61 -53.77 14.93
N GLY A 8 29.72 -53.30 14.34
CA GLY A 8 30.20 -51.94 14.04
C GLY A 8 31.74 -51.91 13.80
N THR A 9 32.28 -50.73 13.44
CA THR A 9 33.69 -50.21 13.60
C THR A 9 34.93 -51.02 13.16
N ASP A 10 35.91 -50.34 12.53
CA ASP A 10 37.32 -50.34 13.04
C ASP A 10 38.18 -49.16 12.52
N GLN A 11 39.42 -48.97 13.02
CA GLN A 11 40.24 -47.73 12.91
C GLN A 11 41.62 -47.84 12.21
N LEU A 12 42.26 -46.68 11.99
CA LEU A 12 43.61 -46.45 11.42
C LEU A 12 44.78 -47.11 12.18
N SER A 13 45.92 -47.37 11.51
CA SER A 13 47.19 -46.60 11.70
C SER A 13 48.50 -47.14 11.04
N PHE A 14 49.28 -46.22 10.45
CA PHE A 14 50.77 -46.09 10.37
C PHE A 14 51.75 -47.25 10.03
N ALA A 15 52.69 -47.03 9.06
CA ALA A 15 54.16 -46.79 9.29
C ALA A 15 55.19 -47.28 8.19
N LEU A 16 56.05 -46.33 7.76
CA LEU A 16 57.49 -46.40 7.36
C LEU A 16 58.12 -47.40 6.32
N VAL A 17 58.46 -46.85 5.14
CA VAL A 17 59.83 -46.62 4.56
C VAL A 17 60.97 -47.65 4.75
N ARG A 18 61.50 -48.21 3.64
CA ARG A 18 62.94 -48.06 3.23
C ARG A 18 63.28 -48.47 1.77
N THR A 19 64.47 -48.06 1.32
CA THR A 19 64.95 -47.96 -0.08
C THR A 19 66.03 -48.98 -0.47
N GLU A 20 66.09 -49.37 -1.76
CA GLU A 20 67.29 -49.72 -2.57
C GLU A 20 66.81 -50.03 -4.02
N ARG A 21 67.56 -49.99 -5.13
CA ARG A 21 68.68 -49.21 -5.70
C ARG A 21 69.03 -49.91 -7.05
N CYS A 22 69.46 -49.15 -8.07
CA CYS A 22 69.99 -49.63 -9.37
C CYS A 22 68.99 -50.35 -10.32
N LYS A 23 69.18 -50.34 -11.65
CA LYS A 23 70.27 -49.79 -12.49
C LYS A 23 69.74 -49.28 -13.85
N VAL A 24 70.52 -48.41 -14.50
CA VAL A 24 70.19 -47.75 -15.78
C VAL A 24 70.61 -48.59 -17.00
N THR A 25 69.82 -48.54 -18.07
CA THR A 25 70.26 -48.73 -19.45
C THR A 25 69.71 -47.60 -20.32
N CYS A 26 70.57 -46.84 -20.98
CA CYS A 26 70.16 -45.74 -21.86
C CYS A 26 69.77 -46.26 -23.26
N ALA A 27 68.70 -45.69 -23.81
CA ALA A 27 68.59 -45.41 -25.24
C ALA A 27 68.51 -43.89 -25.39
N SER A 28 69.18 -43.33 -26.38
CA SER A 28 69.27 -41.88 -26.59
C SER A 28 68.13 -41.36 -27.46
N ASP A 29 67.56 -40.20 -27.13
CA ASP A 29 67.02 -39.32 -28.17
C ASP A 29 67.14 -37.83 -27.81
N LYS A 30 67.06 -36.96 -28.82
CA LYS A 30 67.31 -35.51 -28.73
C LYS A 30 66.01 -34.71 -28.69
N SER A 31 65.20 -34.90 -27.65
CA SER A 31 63.89 -34.23 -27.47
C SER A 31 63.80 -33.26 -26.28
N LEU A 32 64.82 -33.19 -25.42
CA LEU A 32 64.76 -32.53 -24.10
C LEU A 32 64.95 -31.00 -24.09
N GLU A 33 64.67 -30.29 -25.18
CA GLU A 33 64.79 -28.82 -25.26
C GLU A 33 63.51 -28.13 -25.82
N ARG A 34 62.31 -28.60 -25.43
CA ARG A 34 61.06 -27.79 -25.52
C ARG A 34 59.87 -28.27 -24.68
N GLU A 35 60.09 -28.81 -23.48
CA GLU A 35 59.03 -28.86 -22.46
C GLU A 35 59.01 -27.51 -21.72
N GLU A 36 58.11 -26.60 -22.13
CA GLU A 36 57.82 -25.40 -21.34
C GLU A 36 57.02 -25.83 -20.09
N LEU A 37 57.56 -25.50 -18.92
CA LEU A 37 56.96 -25.84 -17.62
C LEU A 37 55.62 -25.13 -17.48
N MET A 38 54.53 -25.91 -17.48
CA MET A 38 53.20 -25.44 -17.06
C MET A 38 53.33 -24.73 -15.70
N LYS A 39 52.87 -23.48 -15.61
CA LYS A 39 52.77 -22.75 -14.35
C LYS A 39 51.42 -23.08 -13.69
N PRO A 40 51.36 -23.94 -12.65
CA PRO A 40 50.12 -24.16 -11.92
C PRO A 40 49.75 -22.88 -11.17
N ILE A 41 48.58 -22.31 -11.51
CA ILE A 41 47.99 -21.17 -10.82
C ILE A 41 47.60 -21.62 -9.40
N LYS A 42 48.16 -21.01 -8.36
CA LYS A 42 47.89 -21.32 -6.94
C LYS A 42 47.20 -20.17 -6.21
N LYS A 43 47.44 -18.94 -6.65
CA LYS A 43 46.75 -17.73 -6.20
C LYS A 43 46.30 -16.89 -7.41
N LEU A 44 45.03 -16.49 -7.42
CA LEU A 44 44.38 -15.73 -8.49
C LEU A 44 43.73 -14.46 -7.93
N LEU A 45 44.04 -13.31 -8.52
CA LEU A 45 43.38 -12.03 -8.25
C LEU A 45 42.25 -11.81 -9.24
N VAL A 46 41.13 -11.25 -8.78
CA VAL A 46 40.06 -10.78 -9.68
C VAL A 46 40.07 -9.26 -9.76
N ALA A 47 40.37 -8.73 -10.95
CA ALA A 47 40.42 -7.29 -11.22
C ALA A 47 39.01 -6.70 -11.48
N ASN A 48 38.06 -7.02 -10.60
CA ASN A 48 36.63 -6.67 -10.76
C ASN A 48 35.91 -6.64 -9.39
N ARG A 49 34.59 -6.44 -9.41
CA ARG A 49 33.71 -6.32 -8.23
C ARG A 49 32.42 -7.15 -8.36
N GLY A 50 31.61 -7.16 -7.30
CA GLY A 50 30.21 -7.61 -7.37
C GLY A 50 30.04 -9.08 -7.75
N GLU A 51 29.02 -9.39 -8.57
CA GLU A 51 28.63 -10.78 -8.86
C GLU A 51 29.73 -11.56 -9.59
N ILE A 52 30.36 -10.95 -10.60
CA ILE A 52 31.36 -11.64 -11.43
C ILE A 52 32.61 -11.98 -10.62
N ALA A 53 33.01 -11.14 -9.67
CA ALA A 53 34.08 -11.47 -8.74
C ALA A 53 33.73 -12.69 -7.88
N ILE A 54 32.52 -12.74 -7.32
CA ILE A 54 32.02 -13.90 -6.55
C ILE A 54 31.93 -15.16 -7.43
N ARG A 55 31.48 -15.02 -8.68
CA ARG A 55 31.40 -16.09 -9.68
C ARG A 55 32.77 -16.69 -10.01
N ILE A 56 33.83 -15.87 -10.09
CA ILE A 56 35.20 -16.33 -10.33
C ILE A 56 35.80 -16.94 -9.06
N PHE A 57 35.62 -16.32 -7.88
CA PHE A 57 36.11 -16.88 -6.61
C PHE A 57 35.54 -18.28 -6.33
N ARG A 58 34.30 -18.55 -6.73
CA ARG A 58 33.70 -19.91 -6.69
C ARG A 58 34.51 -20.93 -7.51
N SER A 59 34.65 -20.73 -8.82
CA SER A 59 35.38 -21.70 -9.67
C SER A 59 36.86 -21.81 -9.31
N ALA A 60 37.51 -20.72 -8.87
CA ALA A 60 38.88 -20.76 -8.35
C ALA A 60 38.98 -21.60 -7.06
N THR A 61 38.08 -21.40 -6.09
CA THR A 61 38.02 -22.20 -4.85
C THR A 61 37.76 -23.68 -5.16
N GLU A 62 36.89 -23.99 -6.13
CA GLU A 62 36.60 -25.36 -6.57
C GLU A 62 37.79 -26.03 -7.27
N LEU A 63 38.69 -25.25 -7.88
CA LEU A 63 40.00 -25.71 -8.38
C LEU A 63 41.09 -25.77 -7.30
N GLY A 64 40.79 -25.40 -6.05
CA GLY A 64 41.77 -25.33 -4.95
C GLY A 64 42.72 -24.12 -5.02
N ILE A 65 42.39 -23.12 -5.84
CA ILE A 65 43.19 -21.90 -6.08
C ILE A 65 42.77 -20.83 -5.06
N ARG A 66 43.76 -20.25 -4.37
CA ARG A 66 43.54 -19.15 -3.40
C ARG A 66 43.14 -17.87 -4.12
N THR A 67 42.29 -17.07 -3.50
CA THR A 67 41.59 -15.97 -4.15
C THR A 67 41.92 -14.61 -3.54
N VAL A 68 42.11 -13.59 -4.39
CA VAL A 68 42.36 -12.20 -3.96
C VAL A 68 41.33 -11.25 -4.55
N ALA A 69 40.69 -10.47 -3.69
CA ALA A 69 39.79 -9.38 -4.07
C ALA A 69 40.47 -8.01 -3.98
N ILE A 70 40.08 -7.10 -4.88
CA ILE A 70 40.34 -5.67 -4.77
C ILE A 70 39.03 -4.91 -4.49
N TYR A 71 39.11 -3.83 -3.71
CA TYR A 71 37.97 -2.95 -3.44
C TYR A 71 38.37 -1.47 -3.34
N SER A 72 37.44 -0.59 -3.73
CA SER A 72 37.50 0.84 -3.41
C SER A 72 37.05 1.08 -1.97
N TYR A 73 37.29 2.27 -1.44
CA TYR A 73 36.74 2.67 -0.15
C TYR A 73 35.20 2.63 -0.13
N GLU A 74 34.54 2.96 -1.24
CA GLU A 74 33.08 2.94 -1.37
C GLU A 74 32.51 1.50 -1.40
N ASP A 75 33.27 0.53 -1.91
CA ASP A 75 32.95 -0.91 -1.90
C ASP A 75 33.42 -1.64 -0.63
N ARG A 76 33.84 -0.94 0.43
CA ARG A 76 34.28 -1.57 1.70
C ARG A 76 33.25 -2.51 2.36
N TYR A 77 31.97 -2.41 1.99
CA TYR A 77 30.89 -3.30 2.42
C TYR A 77 30.31 -4.18 1.29
N ALA A 78 30.90 -4.16 0.09
CA ALA A 78 30.46 -4.98 -1.04
C ALA A 78 30.69 -6.47 -0.77
N LEU A 79 29.76 -7.31 -1.23
CA LEU A 79 29.73 -8.73 -0.88
C LEU A 79 30.98 -9.49 -1.38
N HIS A 80 31.55 -9.11 -2.52
CA HIS A 80 32.70 -9.81 -3.12
C HIS A 80 33.96 -9.73 -2.26
N ARG A 81 34.16 -8.62 -1.52
CA ARG A 81 35.25 -8.46 -0.55
C ARG A 81 35.30 -9.60 0.48
N PHE A 82 34.13 -10.11 0.87
CA PHE A 82 33.97 -11.17 1.87
C PHE A 82 33.79 -12.58 1.24
N LYS A 83 34.25 -12.76 0.00
CA LYS A 83 34.19 -14.04 -0.74
C LYS A 83 35.54 -14.47 -1.35
N ALA A 84 36.60 -13.69 -1.14
CA ALA A 84 37.97 -14.10 -1.39
C ALA A 84 38.69 -14.51 -0.09
N ASP A 85 39.79 -15.26 -0.19
CA ASP A 85 40.67 -15.59 0.93
C ASP A 85 41.38 -14.34 1.49
N GLU A 86 41.76 -13.42 0.60
CA GLU A 86 42.51 -12.21 0.89
C GLU A 86 41.85 -11.02 0.16
N ALA A 87 41.81 -9.83 0.76
CA ALA A 87 41.12 -8.67 0.16
C ALA A 87 41.79 -7.32 0.50
N TYR A 88 42.13 -6.55 -0.53
CA TYR A 88 42.95 -5.33 -0.43
C TYR A 88 42.23 -4.08 -0.93
N GLN A 89 42.37 -2.97 -0.20
CA GLN A 89 41.83 -1.68 -0.63
C GLN A 89 42.84 -0.97 -1.54
N ILE A 90 42.39 -0.55 -2.71
CA ILE A 90 43.17 0.25 -3.66
C ILE A 90 42.49 1.61 -3.91
N GLY A 91 43.17 2.52 -4.61
CA GLY A 91 42.64 3.86 -4.91
C GLY A 91 42.51 4.78 -3.70
N LYS A 92 41.55 5.72 -3.76
CA LYS A 92 41.28 6.73 -2.73
C LYS A 92 39.77 6.93 -2.54
N GLU A 93 39.38 7.39 -1.35
CA GLU A 93 38.01 7.87 -1.07
C GLU A 93 37.64 8.97 -2.07
N GLY A 94 36.47 8.84 -2.69
CA GLY A 94 35.99 9.72 -3.77
C GLY A 94 36.37 9.28 -5.19
N GLU A 95 37.14 8.20 -5.38
CA GLU A 95 37.55 7.70 -6.71
C GLU A 95 36.96 6.31 -7.10
N PRO A 96 35.66 6.03 -6.89
CA PRO A 96 35.10 4.67 -6.86
C PRO A 96 35.25 3.85 -8.15
N ILE A 97 35.11 4.46 -9.33
CA ILE A 97 35.29 3.78 -10.62
C ILE A 97 36.76 3.79 -11.05
N ARG A 98 37.43 4.95 -10.94
CA ARG A 98 38.84 5.14 -11.35
C ARG A 98 39.76 4.11 -10.70
N THR A 99 39.48 3.78 -9.43
CA THR A 99 40.15 2.72 -8.67
C THR A 99 40.22 1.38 -9.42
N TYR A 100 39.10 0.90 -9.98
CA TYR A 100 39.04 -0.35 -10.73
C TYR A 100 39.57 -0.26 -12.17
N LEU A 101 39.98 0.93 -12.62
CA LEU A 101 40.62 1.17 -13.92
C LEU A 101 42.13 1.44 -13.80
N ASN A 102 42.69 1.40 -12.58
CA ASN A 102 44.09 1.73 -12.33
C ASN A 102 45.00 0.50 -12.50
N ILE A 103 45.44 0.24 -13.74
CA ILE A 103 46.31 -0.90 -14.09
C ILE A 103 47.56 -0.95 -13.18
N ASP A 104 48.24 0.17 -12.97
CA ASP A 104 49.47 0.21 -12.18
C ASP A 104 49.25 -0.28 -10.73
N GLN A 105 48.21 0.21 -10.05
CA GLN A 105 47.88 -0.23 -8.69
C GLN A 105 47.37 -1.68 -8.63
N ILE A 106 46.65 -2.14 -9.65
CA ILE A 106 46.19 -3.54 -9.71
C ILE A 106 47.37 -4.49 -9.85
N ILE A 107 48.38 -4.13 -10.66
CA ILE A 107 49.60 -4.91 -10.87
C ILE A 107 50.54 -4.81 -9.65
N GLU A 108 50.72 -3.63 -9.06
CA GLU A 108 51.46 -3.43 -7.81
C GLU A 108 50.91 -4.32 -6.69
N GLN A 109 49.59 -4.28 -6.47
CA GLN A 109 48.93 -5.11 -5.47
C GLN A 109 49.01 -6.61 -5.79
N ALA A 110 48.91 -7.00 -7.07
CA ALA A 110 49.03 -8.39 -7.50
C ALA A 110 50.44 -8.96 -7.26
N VAL A 111 51.48 -8.15 -7.47
CA VAL A 111 52.88 -8.50 -7.19
C VAL A 111 53.14 -8.57 -5.69
N GLU A 112 52.65 -7.60 -4.90
CA GLU A 112 52.78 -7.63 -3.42
C GLU A 112 52.10 -8.88 -2.82
N CYS A 113 50.92 -9.24 -3.31
CA CYS A 113 50.18 -10.42 -2.85
C CYS A 113 50.76 -11.75 -3.37
N GLY A 114 51.71 -11.72 -4.32
CA GLY A 114 52.31 -12.89 -4.94
C GLY A 114 51.28 -13.77 -5.66
N VAL A 115 50.49 -13.18 -6.57
CA VAL A 115 49.49 -13.93 -7.35
C VAL A 115 50.10 -14.48 -8.65
N ASP A 116 49.68 -15.69 -9.03
CA ASP A 116 50.13 -16.33 -10.28
C ASP A 116 49.31 -15.84 -11.49
N ALA A 117 48.06 -15.40 -11.26
CA ALA A 117 47.12 -15.01 -12.32
C ALA A 117 46.20 -13.83 -11.93
N ILE A 118 45.76 -13.09 -12.95
CA ILE A 118 44.69 -12.07 -12.86
C ILE A 118 43.55 -12.47 -13.80
N HIS A 119 42.33 -12.60 -13.26
CA HIS A 119 41.11 -12.74 -14.04
C HIS A 119 40.36 -11.40 -14.07
N PRO A 120 40.13 -10.78 -15.25
CA PRO A 120 39.52 -9.46 -15.30
C PRO A 120 37.99 -9.48 -15.22
N GLY A 121 37.34 -10.60 -15.55
CA GLY A 121 35.87 -10.70 -15.56
C GLY A 121 35.28 -10.03 -16.79
N TYR A 122 34.26 -9.17 -16.61
CA TYR A 122 33.69 -8.36 -17.68
C TYR A 122 33.63 -6.87 -17.29
N GLY A 123 33.71 -5.99 -18.29
CA GLY A 123 33.82 -4.55 -18.05
C GLY A 123 35.14 -4.15 -17.38
N PHE A 124 35.21 -2.88 -16.95
CA PHE A 124 36.44 -2.25 -16.44
C PHE A 124 37.63 -2.39 -17.40
N LEU A 125 38.51 -3.35 -17.15
CA LEU A 125 39.75 -3.58 -17.91
C LEU A 125 39.75 -4.90 -18.70
N SER A 126 38.63 -5.62 -18.75
CA SER A 126 38.51 -6.95 -19.37
C SER A 126 38.79 -7.03 -20.88
N GLU A 127 38.70 -5.89 -21.56
CA GLU A 127 38.96 -5.76 -23.01
C GLU A 127 40.19 -4.88 -23.27
N ASN A 128 40.94 -4.50 -22.23
CA ASN A 128 42.05 -3.58 -22.33
C ASN A 128 43.38 -4.35 -22.53
N PRO A 129 44.04 -4.25 -23.71
CA PRO A 129 45.28 -4.96 -23.99
C PRO A 129 46.45 -4.52 -23.10
N ASP A 130 46.41 -3.32 -22.52
CA ASP A 130 47.47 -2.82 -21.66
C ASP A 130 47.46 -3.46 -20.27
N LEU A 131 46.30 -3.96 -19.79
CA LEU A 131 46.27 -4.82 -18.59
C LEU A 131 46.92 -6.17 -18.89
N ALA A 132 46.63 -6.79 -20.04
CA ALA A 132 47.24 -8.05 -20.45
C ALA A 132 48.77 -7.92 -20.61
N ARG A 133 49.24 -6.87 -21.30
CA ARG A 133 50.68 -6.52 -21.39
C ARG A 133 51.33 -6.29 -20.03
N ALA A 134 50.63 -5.64 -19.09
CA ALA A 134 51.15 -5.41 -17.75
C ALA A 134 51.25 -6.72 -16.94
N CYS A 135 50.30 -7.65 -17.10
CA CYS A 135 50.36 -9.00 -16.53
C CYS A 135 51.57 -9.76 -17.07
N GLU A 136 51.74 -9.83 -18.40
CA GLU A 136 52.88 -10.48 -19.06
C GLU A 136 54.22 -9.92 -18.57
N LYS A 137 54.36 -8.59 -18.52
CA LYS A 137 55.54 -7.88 -18.03
C LYS A 137 55.83 -8.14 -16.54
N ALA A 138 54.81 -8.40 -15.74
CA ALA A 138 54.94 -8.81 -14.34
C ALA A 138 55.16 -10.34 -14.16
N GLY A 139 55.06 -11.13 -15.23
CA GLY A 139 55.15 -12.59 -15.19
C GLY A 139 53.88 -13.29 -14.67
N ILE A 140 52.76 -12.57 -14.62
CA ILE A 140 51.43 -12.99 -14.13
C ILE A 140 50.59 -13.45 -15.33
N VAL A 141 49.84 -14.55 -15.16
CA VAL A 141 48.93 -15.06 -16.20
C VAL A 141 47.68 -14.18 -16.31
N PHE A 142 47.41 -13.64 -17.49
CA PHE A 142 46.12 -13.01 -17.81
C PHE A 142 45.10 -14.10 -18.16
N VAL A 143 43.97 -14.17 -17.44
CA VAL A 143 42.91 -15.15 -17.70
C VAL A 143 41.91 -14.62 -18.73
N GLY A 144 42.36 -14.60 -19.99
CA GLY A 144 41.66 -14.11 -21.17
C GLY A 144 42.48 -14.41 -22.44
N PRO A 145 42.04 -13.94 -23.62
CA PRO A 145 42.79 -14.09 -24.87
C PRO A 145 44.09 -13.25 -24.89
N SER A 146 44.94 -13.46 -25.90
CA SER A 146 46.24 -12.76 -26.00
C SER A 146 46.10 -11.26 -26.27
N VAL A 147 47.19 -10.52 -26.04
CA VAL A 147 47.31 -9.09 -26.34
C VAL A 147 46.93 -8.79 -27.79
N GLU A 148 47.41 -9.60 -28.75
CA GLU A 148 47.13 -9.41 -30.17
C GLU A 148 45.66 -9.66 -30.51
N SER A 149 45.01 -10.64 -29.87
CA SER A 149 43.58 -10.87 -30.02
C SER A 149 42.76 -9.71 -29.44
N LEU A 150 43.16 -9.16 -28.30
CA LEU A 150 42.51 -7.97 -27.70
C LEU A 150 42.62 -6.75 -28.60
N GLU A 151 43.80 -6.49 -29.18
CA GLU A 151 44.01 -5.36 -30.11
C GLU A 151 43.26 -5.53 -31.43
N GLN A 152 43.23 -6.76 -31.98
CA GLN A 152 42.55 -7.06 -33.25
C GLN A 152 41.01 -7.00 -33.16
N LEU A 153 40.45 -7.33 -31.99
CA LEU A 153 39.00 -7.41 -31.77
C LEU A 153 38.42 -6.16 -31.11
N GLY A 154 39.23 -5.37 -30.39
CA GLY A 154 38.79 -4.17 -29.66
C GLY A 154 38.42 -2.97 -30.53
N ASP A 155 38.86 -2.91 -31.80
CA ASP A 155 38.41 -1.91 -32.77
C ASP A 155 37.42 -2.53 -33.76
N LYS A 156 36.22 -1.96 -33.86
CA LYS A 156 35.12 -2.51 -34.66
C LYS A 156 35.40 -2.50 -36.15
N THR A 157 36.22 -1.57 -36.65
CA THR A 157 36.63 -1.55 -38.06
C THR A 157 37.60 -2.69 -38.38
N THR A 158 38.49 -3.01 -37.44
CA THR A 158 39.45 -4.13 -37.57
C THR A 158 38.73 -5.48 -37.42
N ALA A 159 37.87 -5.62 -36.41
CA ALA A 159 37.05 -6.82 -36.20
C ALA A 159 36.16 -7.14 -37.41
N ARG A 160 35.58 -6.11 -38.06
CA ARG A 160 34.81 -6.23 -39.29
C ARG A 160 35.67 -6.73 -40.47
N GLN A 161 36.86 -6.14 -40.69
CA GLN A 161 37.78 -6.60 -41.74
C GLN A 161 38.24 -8.05 -41.51
N LEU A 162 38.36 -8.49 -40.24
CA LEU A 162 38.65 -9.88 -39.89
C LEU A 162 37.47 -10.82 -40.16
N ALA A 163 36.23 -10.39 -39.95
CA ALA A 163 35.02 -11.14 -40.34
C ALA A 163 34.90 -11.28 -41.87
N GLU A 164 35.10 -10.18 -42.62
CA GLU A 164 35.15 -10.20 -44.09
C GLU A 164 36.24 -11.16 -44.61
N LYS A 165 37.44 -11.12 -44.00
CA LYS A 165 38.55 -12.04 -44.29
C LYS A 165 38.26 -13.50 -43.91
N ALA A 166 37.43 -13.73 -42.89
CA ALA A 166 36.96 -15.06 -42.48
C ALA A 166 35.85 -15.61 -43.40
N GLY A 167 35.35 -14.82 -44.35
CA GLY A 167 34.21 -15.17 -45.20
C GLY A 167 32.85 -15.08 -44.50
N VAL A 168 32.78 -14.38 -43.36
CA VAL A 168 31.55 -14.20 -42.58
C VAL A 168 30.77 -12.98 -43.11
N PRO A 169 29.43 -13.05 -43.26
CA PRO A 169 28.66 -11.91 -43.72
C PRO A 169 28.66 -10.76 -42.71
N VAL A 170 28.79 -9.54 -43.21
CA VAL A 170 28.75 -8.28 -42.46
C VAL A 170 27.69 -7.35 -43.05
N LEU A 171 27.22 -6.38 -42.29
CA LEU A 171 26.26 -5.38 -42.78
C LEU A 171 26.85 -4.52 -43.90
N SER A 172 26.08 -4.23 -44.95
CA SER A 172 26.44 -3.20 -45.93
C SER A 172 26.62 -1.85 -45.22
N GLY A 173 27.74 -1.18 -45.45
CA GLY A 173 28.13 0.02 -44.72
C GLY A 173 29.48 0.58 -45.15
N SER A 174 29.94 1.63 -44.47
CA SER A 174 31.21 2.30 -44.76
C SER A 174 32.41 1.50 -44.26
N GLY A 175 33.37 1.21 -45.15
CA GLY A 175 34.60 0.50 -44.80
C GLY A 175 35.60 1.31 -43.96
N ALA A 176 35.31 2.60 -43.75
CA ALA A 176 36.06 3.53 -42.92
C ALA A 176 35.09 4.47 -42.16
N ALA A 177 35.62 5.28 -41.25
CA ALA A 177 34.86 6.38 -40.65
C ALA A 177 34.59 7.49 -41.68
N LEU A 178 33.41 8.11 -41.59
CA LEU A 178 32.99 9.22 -42.43
C LEU A 178 33.79 10.49 -42.11
N VAL A 179 34.27 11.18 -43.15
CA VAL A 179 35.04 12.42 -43.03
C VAL A 179 34.12 13.64 -42.92
N SER A 180 32.91 13.59 -43.50
CA SER A 180 31.91 14.65 -43.39
C SER A 180 30.46 14.14 -43.52
N ALA A 181 29.48 15.00 -43.21
CA ALA A 181 28.06 14.67 -43.34
C ALA A 181 27.64 14.48 -44.81
N GLU A 182 28.25 15.20 -45.77
CA GLU A 182 27.99 15.06 -47.20
C GLU A 182 28.50 13.72 -47.77
N GLU A 183 29.51 13.11 -47.15
CA GLU A 183 29.91 11.73 -47.44
C GLU A 183 28.87 10.74 -46.90
N GLY A 184 28.38 10.97 -45.68
CA GLY A 184 27.32 10.19 -45.05
C GLY A 184 26.01 10.22 -45.86
N LEU A 185 25.63 11.36 -46.43
CA LEU A 185 24.45 11.51 -47.29
C LEU A 185 24.54 10.61 -48.54
N LYS A 186 25.67 10.62 -49.25
CA LYS A 186 25.88 9.78 -50.44
C LYS A 186 25.84 8.29 -50.11
N GLN A 187 26.51 7.89 -49.03
CA GLN A 187 26.53 6.48 -48.62
C GLN A 187 25.14 6.03 -48.11
N ALA A 188 24.34 6.93 -47.52
CA ALA A 188 22.96 6.65 -47.17
C ALA A 188 22.02 6.56 -48.39
N GLU A 189 22.29 7.29 -49.48
CA GLU A 189 21.62 7.12 -50.77
C GLU A 189 21.96 5.76 -51.40
N GLU A 190 23.24 5.37 -51.42
CA GLU A 190 23.72 4.08 -51.94
C GLU A 190 23.22 2.86 -51.14
N LEU A 191 23.17 2.95 -49.81
CA LEU A 191 22.63 1.90 -48.93
C LEU A 191 21.09 1.89 -48.90
N GLY A 192 20.47 3.04 -49.17
CA GLY A 192 19.06 3.35 -48.95
C GLY A 192 18.69 3.41 -47.46
N TYR A 193 17.73 4.27 -47.12
CA TYR A 193 17.17 4.33 -45.76
C TYR A 193 16.35 3.08 -45.39
N PRO A 194 16.15 2.77 -44.09
CA PRO A 194 16.84 3.37 -42.95
C PRO A 194 18.29 2.89 -42.83
N VAL A 195 19.12 3.75 -42.24
CA VAL A 195 20.55 3.52 -41.94
C VAL A 195 20.82 3.79 -40.46
N ILE A 196 21.97 3.35 -39.96
CA ILE A 196 22.41 3.60 -38.58
C ILE A 196 23.83 4.13 -38.58
N LEU A 197 24.01 5.27 -37.91
CA LEU A 197 25.31 5.86 -37.59
C LEU A 197 25.81 5.26 -36.27
N LYS A 198 27.08 4.88 -36.21
CA LYS A 198 27.73 4.23 -35.06
C LYS A 198 29.11 4.82 -34.79
N ALA A 199 29.47 5.03 -33.53
CA ALA A 199 30.83 5.40 -33.14
C ALA A 199 31.80 4.20 -33.29
N ALA A 200 32.96 4.40 -33.92
CA ALA A 200 33.93 3.32 -34.19
C ALA A 200 34.45 2.62 -32.92
N LYS A 201 34.65 3.41 -31.85
CA LYS A 201 35.10 2.94 -30.52
C LYS A 201 33.96 2.89 -29.49
N GLY A 202 32.71 2.77 -29.97
CA GLY A 202 31.50 2.86 -29.15
C GLY A 202 31.08 1.52 -28.53
N GLY A 203 30.98 1.49 -27.20
CA GLY A 203 30.45 0.37 -26.41
C GLY A 203 29.14 0.70 -25.68
N GLY A 204 28.41 -0.34 -25.25
CA GLY A 204 27.26 -0.19 -24.34
C GLY A 204 26.03 0.55 -24.89
N GLY A 205 25.87 0.60 -26.21
CA GLY A 205 24.72 1.22 -26.90
C GLY A 205 24.79 2.75 -27.06
N ARG A 206 25.88 3.39 -26.66
CA ARG A 206 26.07 4.85 -26.74
C ARG A 206 26.74 5.26 -28.06
N GLY A 207 26.49 6.50 -28.50
CA GLY A 207 27.03 7.01 -29.76
C GLY A 207 26.48 6.33 -31.01
N MET A 208 25.21 5.91 -30.98
CA MET A 208 24.48 5.37 -32.14
C MET A 208 23.24 6.21 -32.45
N ARG A 209 22.89 6.37 -33.74
CA ARG A 209 21.67 7.05 -34.20
C ARG A 209 21.09 6.33 -35.41
N VAL A 210 19.81 5.94 -35.36
CA VAL A 210 19.07 5.48 -36.55
C VAL A 210 18.61 6.72 -37.33
N VAL A 211 18.74 6.67 -38.65
CA VAL A 211 18.35 7.72 -39.59
C VAL A 211 17.39 7.11 -40.62
N ARG A 212 16.24 7.74 -40.81
CA ARG A 212 15.11 7.25 -41.62
C ARG A 212 14.89 8.02 -42.91
N SER A 213 15.42 9.24 -42.99
CA SER A 213 15.33 10.13 -44.15
C SER A 213 16.55 11.06 -44.23
N GLU A 214 16.70 11.71 -45.38
CA GLU A 214 17.86 12.56 -45.71
C GLU A 214 18.04 13.75 -44.75
N ASP A 215 16.93 14.35 -44.33
CA ASP A 215 16.87 15.50 -43.42
C ASP A 215 17.26 15.15 -41.96
N GLU A 216 17.12 13.89 -41.56
CA GLU A 216 17.58 13.41 -40.24
C GLU A 216 19.11 13.22 -40.17
N LEU A 217 19.82 13.05 -41.31
CA LEU A 217 21.19 12.53 -41.30
C LEU A 217 22.22 13.51 -40.74
N VAL A 218 22.18 14.79 -41.15
CA VAL A 218 23.18 15.78 -40.72
C VAL A 218 23.11 16.04 -39.20
N PRO A 219 21.92 16.30 -38.58
CA PRO A 219 21.83 16.44 -37.13
C PRO A 219 22.19 15.16 -36.37
N ALA A 220 21.86 13.98 -36.92
CA ALA A 220 22.23 12.70 -36.33
C ALA A 220 23.75 12.47 -36.34
N PHE A 221 24.44 12.87 -37.42
CA PHE A 221 25.89 12.76 -37.56
C PHE A 221 26.64 13.66 -36.56
N GLU A 222 26.27 14.94 -36.48
CA GLU A 222 26.84 15.88 -35.50
C GLU A 222 26.60 15.39 -34.06
N SER A 223 25.39 14.91 -33.76
CA SER A 223 25.04 14.34 -32.45
C SER A 223 25.85 13.09 -32.11
N ALA A 224 26.03 12.18 -33.08
CA ALA A 224 26.82 10.96 -32.89
C ALA A 224 28.30 11.27 -32.69
N GLN A 225 28.88 12.17 -33.49
CA GLN A 225 30.28 12.60 -33.38
C GLN A 225 30.56 13.32 -32.04
N HIS A 226 29.65 14.19 -31.59
CA HIS A 226 29.79 14.88 -30.31
C HIS A 226 29.66 13.92 -29.12
N GLU A 227 28.71 12.98 -29.14
CA GLU A 227 28.60 11.95 -28.10
C GLU A 227 29.83 11.03 -28.11
N ALA A 228 30.29 10.58 -29.28
CA ALA A 228 31.46 9.71 -29.42
C ALA A 228 32.73 10.37 -28.84
N LYS A 229 32.99 11.62 -29.22
CA LYS A 229 34.16 12.38 -28.75
C LYS A 229 34.13 12.61 -27.24
N THR A 230 32.95 12.83 -26.68
CA THR A 230 32.75 13.06 -25.24
C THR A 230 32.82 11.77 -24.42
N ALA A 231 32.37 10.64 -24.95
CA ALA A 231 32.30 9.37 -24.23
C ALA A 231 33.52 8.46 -24.43
N PHE A 232 34.16 8.51 -25.59
CA PHE A 232 35.22 7.57 -26.04
C PHE A 232 36.49 8.27 -26.54
N GLY A 233 36.57 9.60 -26.47
CA GLY A 233 37.76 10.38 -26.84
C GLY A 233 38.00 10.55 -28.35
N SER A 234 37.33 9.77 -29.21
CA SER A 234 37.34 9.96 -30.67
C SER A 234 35.97 10.29 -31.24
N GLY A 235 35.94 11.12 -32.27
CA GLY A 235 34.74 11.50 -33.03
C GLY A 235 34.46 10.64 -34.26
N ASP A 236 35.16 9.51 -34.41
CA ASP A 236 35.05 8.61 -35.57
C ASP A 236 33.67 7.93 -35.60
N VAL A 237 32.90 8.20 -36.66
CA VAL A 237 31.55 7.65 -36.88
C VAL A 237 31.49 6.96 -38.24
N PHE A 238 30.90 5.78 -38.30
CA PHE A 238 30.67 4.99 -39.52
C PHE A 238 29.17 4.76 -39.73
N ILE A 239 28.77 4.38 -40.95
CA ILE A 239 27.38 4.18 -41.36
C ILE A 239 27.13 2.75 -41.83
N GLU A 240 26.01 2.15 -41.41
CA GLU A 240 25.57 0.82 -41.84
C GLU A 240 24.08 0.79 -42.18
N LYS A 241 23.66 -0.21 -42.95
CA LYS A 241 22.24 -0.51 -43.18
C LYS A 241 21.55 -0.88 -41.86
N PHE A 242 20.37 -0.31 -41.59
CA PHE A 242 19.63 -0.62 -40.36
C PHE A 242 18.60 -1.75 -40.58
N ILE A 243 18.78 -2.88 -39.89
CA ILE A 243 17.81 -3.98 -39.86
C ILE A 243 16.69 -3.63 -38.86
N GLU A 244 15.49 -3.30 -39.36
CA GLU A 244 14.36 -2.89 -38.51
C GLU A 244 13.83 -3.97 -37.57
N ARG A 245 13.91 -5.24 -37.97
CA ARG A 245 13.40 -6.40 -37.24
C ARG A 245 14.51 -7.39 -36.86
N ALA A 246 15.64 -6.88 -36.40
CA ALA A 246 16.74 -7.72 -35.99
C ALA A 246 16.44 -8.49 -34.69
N ARG A 247 16.84 -9.76 -34.66
CA ARG A 247 17.21 -10.47 -33.43
C ARG A 247 18.68 -10.26 -33.18
N HIS A 248 19.09 -10.16 -31.92
CA HIS A 248 20.48 -10.14 -31.50
C HIS A 248 20.82 -11.55 -30.98
N ILE A 249 21.59 -12.29 -31.77
CA ILE A 249 21.99 -13.66 -31.47
C ILE A 249 23.51 -13.70 -31.36
N GLU A 250 24.04 -14.38 -30.36
CA GLU A 250 25.47 -14.42 -30.09
C GLU A 250 25.95 -15.85 -29.82
N VAL A 251 27.20 -16.16 -30.16
CA VAL A 251 27.77 -17.52 -30.03
C VAL A 251 28.91 -17.52 -29.03
N GLN A 252 28.78 -18.35 -27.99
CA GLN A 252 29.86 -18.61 -27.05
C GLN A 252 30.97 -19.42 -27.73
N ILE A 253 32.22 -18.94 -27.66
CA ILE A 253 33.41 -19.70 -28.07
C ILE A 253 34.34 -19.97 -26.87
N LEU A 254 35.09 -21.08 -26.97
CA LEU A 254 36.14 -21.50 -26.04
C LEU A 254 37.34 -22.03 -26.85
N GLY A 255 38.55 -21.54 -26.56
CA GLY A 255 39.79 -22.00 -27.21
C GLY A 255 40.95 -22.19 -26.23
N ASP A 256 41.89 -23.08 -26.58
CA ASP A 256 43.10 -23.33 -25.79
C ASP A 256 44.39 -22.87 -26.49
N GLN A 257 45.50 -22.88 -25.75
CA GLN A 257 46.83 -22.48 -26.25
C GLN A 257 47.45 -23.46 -27.25
N HIS A 258 46.74 -24.55 -27.58
CA HIS A 258 47.19 -25.63 -28.46
C HIS A 258 46.47 -25.60 -29.82
N GLY A 259 45.63 -24.60 -30.06
CA GLY A 259 44.91 -24.38 -31.31
C GLY A 259 43.55 -25.08 -31.39
N ASN A 260 43.06 -25.70 -30.31
CA ASN A 260 41.70 -26.22 -30.27
C ASN A 260 40.73 -25.07 -30.02
N LEU A 261 39.63 -25.01 -30.78
CA LEU A 261 38.58 -24.00 -30.66
C LEU A 261 37.22 -24.64 -30.90
N THR A 262 36.26 -24.39 -30.01
CA THR A 262 34.88 -24.88 -30.12
C THR A 262 33.85 -23.84 -29.69
N HIS A 263 32.57 -24.18 -29.83
CA HIS A 263 31.44 -23.34 -29.45
C HIS A 263 30.58 -24.01 -28.36
N LEU A 264 29.94 -23.21 -27.51
CA LEU A 264 28.91 -23.66 -26.57
C LEU A 264 27.52 -23.13 -26.97
N PHE A 265 27.20 -23.24 -28.25
CA PHE A 265 25.93 -22.84 -28.85
C PHE A 265 25.61 -21.35 -28.72
N GLU A 266 24.43 -20.95 -29.20
CA GLU A 266 24.00 -19.57 -29.26
C GLU A 266 23.11 -19.13 -28.08
N ARG A 267 23.16 -17.83 -27.78
CA ARG A 267 22.23 -17.13 -26.88
C ARG A 267 21.41 -16.11 -27.69
N ASP A 268 20.13 -15.98 -27.38
CA ASP A 268 19.30 -14.87 -27.84
C ASP A 268 19.27 -13.77 -26.77
N CYS A 269 19.74 -12.59 -27.15
CA CYS A 269 19.75 -11.39 -26.31
C CYS A 269 18.95 -10.24 -26.95
N SER A 270 17.91 -10.58 -27.73
CA SER A 270 17.04 -9.63 -28.45
C SER A 270 16.11 -8.84 -27.53
N VAL A 271 15.92 -9.26 -26.27
CA VAL A 271 15.10 -8.50 -25.31
C VAL A 271 15.92 -7.35 -24.76
N GLN A 272 15.90 -6.24 -25.50
CA GLN A 272 16.71 -5.04 -25.26
C GLN A 272 15.83 -3.81 -25.04
N ARG A 273 16.33 -2.88 -24.23
CA ARG A 273 15.78 -1.52 -24.03
C ARG A 273 16.87 -0.53 -24.44
N ARG A 274 16.64 0.32 -25.44
CA ARG A 274 17.66 1.29 -25.93
C ARG A 274 19.04 0.64 -26.20
N HIS A 275 19.05 -0.51 -26.88
CA HIS A 275 20.24 -1.31 -27.19
C HIS A 275 21.00 -1.90 -25.99
N GLN A 276 20.45 -1.85 -24.78
CA GLN A 276 20.97 -2.58 -23.61
C GLN A 276 20.17 -3.87 -23.44
N LYS A 277 20.85 -5.02 -23.39
CA LYS A 277 20.27 -6.33 -23.06
C LYS A 277 19.54 -6.27 -21.71
N VAL A 278 18.44 -7.01 -21.55
CA VAL A 278 17.64 -7.05 -20.30
C VAL A 278 17.31 -8.48 -19.85
N VAL A 279 16.94 -9.34 -20.82
CA VAL A 279 16.65 -10.75 -20.61
C VAL A 279 17.39 -11.54 -21.69
N GLU A 280 18.11 -12.58 -21.27
CA GLU A 280 18.97 -13.39 -22.13
C GLU A 280 18.52 -14.86 -22.04
N MET A 281 18.63 -15.62 -23.13
CA MET A 281 18.14 -17.01 -23.17
C MET A 281 18.99 -17.93 -24.06
N ALA A 282 19.08 -19.21 -23.71
CA ALA A 282 19.82 -20.23 -24.45
C ALA A 282 19.02 -21.55 -24.51
N PRO A 283 19.10 -22.33 -25.60
CA PRO A 283 19.43 -21.87 -26.95
C PRO A 283 18.39 -20.86 -27.47
N ALA A 284 18.61 -20.27 -28.64
CA ALA A 284 17.67 -19.31 -29.22
C ALA A 284 16.35 -20.00 -29.64
N PRO A 285 15.18 -19.61 -29.08
CA PRO A 285 13.89 -20.19 -29.45
C PRO A 285 13.51 -19.80 -30.88
N LYS A 286 12.84 -20.68 -31.63
CA LYS A 286 12.46 -20.42 -33.05
C LYS A 286 13.62 -19.89 -33.92
N LEU A 287 14.85 -20.35 -33.70
CA LEU A 287 15.96 -20.13 -34.62
C LEU A 287 16.11 -21.39 -35.49
N SER A 288 16.05 -21.24 -36.82
CA SER A 288 16.18 -22.38 -37.73
C SER A 288 17.58 -23.00 -37.68
N ASP A 289 17.66 -24.29 -38.01
CA ASP A 289 18.95 -25.00 -38.02
C ASP A 289 19.90 -24.48 -39.12
N LYS A 290 19.36 -23.85 -40.18
CA LYS A 290 20.15 -23.12 -41.17
C LYS A 290 20.83 -21.91 -40.52
N ALA A 291 20.06 -21.02 -39.89
CA ALA A 291 20.58 -19.82 -39.26
C ALA A 291 21.55 -20.15 -38.10
N ARG A 292 21.16 -21.11 -37.24
CA ARG A 292 22.04 -21.66 -36.19
C ARG A 292 23.35 -22.18 -36.77
N LYS A 293 23.31 -23.02 -37.81
CA LYS A 293 24.53 -23.54 -38.44
C LYS A 293 25.43 -22.40 -38.95
N THR A 294 24.87 -21.41 -39.66
CA THR A 294 25.64 -20.26 -40.15
C THR A 294 26.27 -19.45 -39.03
N LEU A 295 25.56 -19.18 -37.92
CA LEU A 295 26.11 -18.50 -36.74
C LEU A 295 27.31 -19.26 -36.15
N LEU A 296 27.15 -20.57 -35.94
CA LEU A 296 28.15 -21.44 -35.31
C LEU A 296 29.41 -21.58 -36.18
N GLU A 297 29.27 -21.84 -37.48
CA GLU A 297 30.39 -21.91 -38.42
C GLU A 297 31.10 -20.54 -38.54
N SER A 298 30.36 -19.43 -38.55
CA SER A 298 30.92 -18.08 -38.62
C SER A 298 31.73 -17.70 -37.38
N ALA A 299 31.23 -18.02 -36.18
CA ALA A 299 31.94 -17.75 -34.93
C ALA A 299 33.27 -18.52 -34.83
N LEU A 300 33.27 -19.79 -35.25
CA LEU A 300 34.49 -20.59 -35.34
C LEU A 300 35.44 -20.09 -36.44
N ALA A 301 34.93 -19.60 -37.57
CA ALA A 301 35.76 -19.02 -38.63
C ALA A 301 36.50 -17.76 -38.16
N ILE A 302 35.80 -16.82 -37.52
CA ILE A 302 36.41 -15.62 -36.92
C ILE A 302 37.45 -16.00 -35.87
N GLY A 303 37.11 -16.88 -34.93
CA GLY A 303 38.04 -17.32 -33.89
C GLY A 303 39.30 -18.00 -34.44
N LYS A 304 39.20 -18.76 -35.52
CA LYS A 304 40.34 -19.38 -36.21
C LYS A 304 41.25 -18.37 -36.93
N VAL A 305 40.70 -17.25 -37.42
CA VAL A 305 41.51 -16.19 -38.08
C VAL A 305 42.38 -15.41 -37.08
N VAL A 306 41.99 -15.33 -35.81
CA VAL A 306 42.71 -14.61 -34.74
C VAL A 306 43.39 -15.51 -33.70
N ASN A 307 43.43 -16.83 -33.95
CA ASN A 307 43.93 -17.85 -33.00
C ASN A 307 43.34 -17.72 -31.58
N TYR A 308 42.01 -17.61 -31.49
CA TYR A 308 41.32 -17.22 -30.26
C TYR A 308 41.53 -18.21 -29.09
N HIS A 309 41.83 -17.68 -27.91
CA HIS A 309 42.12 -18.40 -26.67
C HIS A 309 41.21 -17.93 -25.51
N ALA A 310 41.03 -18.78 -24.49
CA ALA A 310 40.09 -18.59 -23.39
C ALA A 310 38.63 -18.49 -23.87
N ALA A 311 37.77 -17.79 -23.13
CA ALA A 311 36.36 -17.60 -23.49
C ALA A 311 36.15 -16.27 -24.21
N GLY A 312 35.27 -16.28 -25.21
CA GLY A 312 34.82 -15.10 -25.95
C GLY A 312 33.41 -15.28 -26.47
N THR A 313 32.80 -14.22 -26.99
CA THR A 313 31.50 -14.31 -27.65
C THR A 313 31.49 -13.52 -28.94
N VAL A 314 30.95 -14.10 -30.01
CA VAL A 314 30.77 -13.45 -31.31
C VAL A 314 29.32 -13.03 -31.45
N GLU A 315 29.04 -11.72 -31.57
CA GLU A 315 27.69 -11.16 -31.63
C GLU A 315 27.23 -10.92 -33.09
N PHE A 316 25.97 -11.25 -33.38
CA PHE A 316 25.35 -11.15 -34.70
C PHE A 316 23.96 -10.50 -34.63
N LEU A 317 23.57 -9.79 -35.70
CA LEU A 317 22.16 -9.54 -35.99
C LEU A 317 21.65 -10.62 -36.93
N VAL A 318 20.45 -11.14 -36.64
CA VAL A 318 19.70 -12.03 -37.55
C VAL A 318 18.42 -11.32 -37.94
N ASP A 319 18.16 -11.14 -39.24
CA ASP A 319 16.90 -10.53 -39.69
C ASP A 319 15.74 -11.53 -39.47
N ALA A 320 14.72 -11.12 -38.69
CA ALA A 320 13.59 -11.96 -38.35
C ALA A 320 12.59 -12.19 -39.52
N ALA A 321 12.84 -11.65 -40.71
CA ALA A 321 12.07 -11.87 -41.93
C ALA A 321 12.82 -12.72 -42.98
N THR A 322 14.16 -12.65 -43.07
CA THR A 322 14.95 -13.41 -44.06
C THR A 322 15.81 -14.55 -43.46
N GLU A 323 15.99 -14.57 -42.13
CA GLU A 323 16.95 -15.40 -41.40
C GLU A 323 18.42 -15.22 -41.87
N GLU A 324 18.74 -14.07 -42.49
CA GLU A 324 20.12 -13.72 -42.84
C GLU A 324 20.89 -13.27 -41.59
N VAL A 325 22.13 -13.72 -41.48
CA VAL A 325 23.01 -13.57 -40.32
C VAL A 325 24.13 -12.59 -40.67
N TYR A 326 24.31 -11.55 -39.84
CA TYR A 326 25.33 -10.52 -40.03
C TYR A 326 26.14 -10.30 -38.76
N PHE A 327 27.47 -10.35 -38.86
CA PHE A 327 28.38 -10.07 -37.74
C PHE A 327 28.29 -8.61 -37.26
N ILE A 328 28.44 -8.39 -35.93
CA ILE A 328 28.50 -7.06 -35.29
C ILE A 328 29.88 -6.81 -34.67
N GLU A 329 30.26 -7.64 -33.69
CA GLU A 329 31.43 -7.47 -32.84
C GLU A 329 31.84 -8.80 -32.20
N VAL A 330 33.08 -8.88 -31.72
CA VAL A 330 33.50 -9.93 -30.79
C VAL A 330 33.67 -9.27 -29.43
N ASN A 331 33.10 -9.89 -28.38
CA ASN A 331 33.38 -9.60 -26.99
C ASN A 331 34.53 -10.54 -26.55
N PRO A 332 35.81 -10.08 -26.46
CA PRO A 332 36.97 -10.95 -26.25
C PRO A 332 37.15 -11.33 -24.76
N ARG A 333 36.07 -11.79 -24.13
CA ARG A 333 35.95 -12.07 -22.69
C ARG A 333 34.69 -12.88 -22.38
N ILE A 334 34.49 -13.19 -21.10
CA ILE A 334 33.20 -13.63 -20.58
C ILE A 334 32.15 -12.51 -20.64
N GLN A 335 30.87 -12.87 -20.64
CA GLN A 335 29.71 -11.97 -20.61
C GLN A 335 28.87 -12.22 -19.35
N VAL A 336 27.93 -11.32 -19.06
CA VAL A 336 27.06 -11.40 -17.86
C VAL A 336 26.11 -12.61 -17.96
N GLU A 337 25.75 -12.94 -19.19
CA GLU A 337 24.80 -13.93 -19.67
C GLU A 337 25.42 -15.31 -19.96
N HIS A 338 26.70 -15.53 -19.64
CA HIS A 338 27.32 -16.87 -19.72
C HIS A 338 26.50 -17.94 -18.98
N THR A 339 25.80 -17.56 -17.90
CA THR A 339 25.03 -18.47 -17.03
C THR A 339 23.99 -19.30 -17.78
N VAL A 340 23.29 -18.75 -18.79
CA VAL A 340 22.30 -19.54 -19.55
C VAL A 340 22.97 -20.60 -20.44
N THR A 341 24.19 -20.36 -20.91
CA THR A 341 24.98 -21.37 -21.63
C THR A 341 25.44 -22.48 -20.70
N GLU A 342 25.91 -22.15 -19.49
CA GLU A 342 26.33 -23.15 -18.49
C GLU A 342 25.16 -24.06 -18.10
N GLU A 343 23.97 -23.48 -17.84
CA GLU A 343 22.79 -24.25 -17.44
C GLU A 343 22.28 -25.22 -18.52
N VAL A 344 22.46 -24.94 -19.82
CA VAL A 344 22.03 -25.86 -20.90
C VAL A 344 23.13 -26.81 -21.38
N THR A 345 24.41 -26.45 -21.27
CA THR A 345 25.53 -27.30 -21.74
C THR A 345 26.17 -28.13 -20.63
N GLY A 346 26.02 -27.73 -19.36
CA GLY A 346 26.70 -28.33 -18.21
C GLY A 346 28.18 -27.94 -18.06
N VAL A 347 28.70 -27.05 -18.90
CA VAL A 347 30.11 -26.60 -18.86
C VAL A 347 30.25 -25.38 -17.94
N ASP A 348 31.21 -25.42 -17.00
CA ASP A 348 31.62 -24.26 -16.19
C ASP A 348 32.65 -23.43 -16.98
N ILE A 349 32.17 -22.38 -17.66
CA ILE A 349 32.96 -21.55 -18.57
C ILE A 349 34.10 -20.86 -17.83
N VAL A 350 33.87 -20.43 -16.58
CA VAL A 350 34.88 -19.72 -15.77
C VAL A 350 35.98 -20.68 -15.29
N LYS A 351 35.62 -21.90 -14.90
CA LYS A 351 36.60 -22.95 -14.58
C LYS A 351 37.43 -23.31 -15.81
N THR A 352 36.79 -23.51 -16.96
CA THR A 352 37.50 -23.78 -18.22
C THR A 352 38.43 -22.62 -18.62
N GLN A 353 38.04 -21.35 -18.45
CA GLN A 353 38.93 -20.21 -18.68
C GLN A 353 40.21 -20.30 -17.86
N ILE A 354 40.10 -20.56 -16.55
CA ILE A 354 41.26 -20.68 -15.66
C ILE A 354 42.16 -21.86 -16.07
N GLN A 355 41.56 -23.00 -16.45
CA GLN A 355 42.27 -24.20 -16.89
C GLN A 355 43.00 -24.00 -18.24
N VAL A 356 42.36 -23.43 -19.27
CA VAL A 356 43.06 -23.18 -20.55
C VAL A 356 44.06 -22.03 -20.48
N SER A 357 43.96 -21.15 -19.50
CA SER A 357 44.99 -20.14 -19.19
C SER A 357 46.16 -20.69 -18.36
N SER A 358 46.01 -21.82 -17.65
CA SER A 358 47.14 -22.55 -17.03
C SER A 358 47.88 -23.50 -17.98
N GLY A 359 47.42 -23.57 -19.24
CA GLY A 359 48.05 -24.34 -20.33
C GLY A 359 47.40 -25.70 -20.60
N LEU A 360 46.27 -26.05 -19.97
CA LEU A 360 45.52 -27.27 -20.27
C LEU A 360 44.85 -27.21 -21.65
N LYS A 361 44.60 -28.38 -22.23
CA LYS A 361 43.86 -28.55 -23.50
C LYS A 361 42.38 -28.69 -23.24
N LEU A 362 41.52 -28.28 -24.17
CA LEU A 362 40.08 -28.57 -24.10
C LEU A 362 39.81 -30.08 -23.96
N THR A 363 40.62 -30.90 -24.63
CA THR A 363 40.59 -32.37 -24.59
C THR A 363 41.29 -33.00 -23.38
N ASP A 364 41.83 -32.21 -22.45
CA ASP A 364 42.40 -32.74 -21.21
C ASP A 364 41.29 -33.33 -20.31
N PRO A 365 41.52 -34.46 -19.61
CA PRO A 365 40.53 -35.06 -18.72
C PRO A 365 39.96 -34.14 -17.62
N GLU A 366 40.65 -33.06 -17.24
CA GLU A 366 40.12 -32.08 -16.28
C GLU A 366 39.13 -31.06 -16.89
N ILE A 367 39.09 -30.93 -18.23
CA ILE A 367 38.12 -30.09 -18.97
C ILE A 367 37.08 -30.96 -19.69
N GLY A 368 37.51 -32.02 -20.37
CA GLY A 368 36.65 -33.05 -20.96
C GLY A 368 35.86 -32.62 -22.20
N ILE A 369 36.28 -31.59 -22.93
CA ILE A 369 35.58 -31.05 -24.09
C ILE A 369 36.24 -31.52 -25.40
N ASP A 370 35.49 -32.29 -26.18
CA ASP A 370 35.81 -32.58 -27.59
C ASP A 370 35.51 -31.34 -28.45
N PRO A 371 36.51 -30.71 -29.11
CA PRO A 371 36.30 -29.50 -29.88
C PRO A 371 35.41 -29.68 -31.10
N ASP A 372 35.43 -30.88 -31.72
CA ASP A 372 34.63 -31.20 -32.91
C ASP A 372 33.21 -31.69 -32.55
N ASN A 373 32.96 -32.02 -31.27
CA ASN A 373 31.68 -32.51 -30.77
C ASN A 373 31.32 -31.92 -29.39
N PRO A 374 31.06 -30.60 -29.29
CA PRO A 374 30.75 -29.93 -28.03
C PRO A 374 29.39 -30.38 -27.43
N PRO A 375 29.21 -30.26 -26.09
CA PRO A 375 27.98 -30.62 -25.41
C PRO A 375 26.73 -29.95 -26.00
N GLN A 376 25.72 -30.76 -26.31
CA GLN A 376 24.46 -30.30 -26.92
C GLN A 376 23.54 -29.63 -25.87
N PRO A 377 22.79 -28.57 -26.20
CA PRO A 377 21.91 -27.89 -25.25
C PRO A 377 20.78 -28.79 -24.74
N ASN A 378 20.77 -29.05 -23.43
CA ASN A 378 19.73 -29.81 -22.76
C ASN A 378 18.62 -28.86 -22.26
N GLY A 379 17.54 -28.73 -23.03
CA GLY A 379 16.41 -27.87 -22.67
C GLY A 379 16.68 -26.39 -22.97
N PHE A 380 16.23 -25.50 -22.09
CA PHE A 380 16.37 -24.05 -22.20
C PHE A 380 16.77 -23.44 -20.85
N ALA A 381 17.46 -22.31 -20.90
CA ALA A 381 17.69 -21.43 -19.77
C ALA A 381 17.33 -19.97 -20.13
N ILE A 382 16.88 -19.22 -19.14
CA ILE A 382 16.58 -17.77 -19.25
C ILE A 382 17.22 -17.07 -18.05
N GLN A 383 17.92 -15.95 -18.27
CA GLN A 383 18.43 -15.05 -17.24
C GLN A 383 17.64 -13.74 -17.23
N CYS A 384 17.33 -13.25 -16.03
CA CYS A 384 16.88 -11.88 -15.79
C CYS A 384 17.78 -11.20 -14.75
N ARG A 385 18.11 -9.93 -14.97
CA ARG A 385 18.93 -9.13 -14.04
C ARG A 385 18.03 -8.24 -13.18
N ILE A 386 17.97 -8.54 -11.87
CA ILE A 386 17.20 -7.73 -10.92
C ILE A 386 18.06 -6.54 -10.50
N THR A 387 17.58 -5.34 -10.82
CA THR A 387 18.26 -4.06 -10.55
C THR A 387 17.43 -3.17 -9.63
N THR A 388 18.03 -2.11 -9.07
CA THR A 388 17.30 -1.06 -8.33
C THR A 388 16.62 -0.01 -9.20
N GLU A 389 16.67 -0.12 -10.54
CA GLU A 389 15.95 0.78 -11.44
C GLU A 389 14.43 0.74 -11.13
N ASP A 390 13.81 1.90 -10.84
CA ASP A 390 12.35 2.00 -10.71
C ASP A 390 11.71 2.21 -12.10
N PRO A 391 11.00 1.21 -12.67
CA PRO A 391 10.41 1.34 -14.00
C PRO A 391 9.35 2.44 -14.08
N ALA A 392 8.68 2.76 -12.97
CA ALA A 392 7.70 3.85 -12.90
C ALA A 392 8.37 5.24 -12.93
N ASN A 393 9.63 5.33 -12.49
CA ASN A 393 10.45 6.54 -12.57
C ASN A 393 11.51 6.43 -13.68
N LYS A 394 11.08 6.07 -14.91
CA LYS A 394 11.92 6.02 -16.12
C LYS A 394 13.19 5.15 -16.01
N PHE A 395 13.21 4.19 -15.06
CA PHE A 395 14.37 3.37 -14.69
C PHE A 395 15.54 4.17 -14.11
N THR A 396 15.27 5.28 -13.42
CA THR A 396 16.24 5.87 -12.49
C THR A 396 16.60 4.82 -11.42
N PRO A 397 17.89 4.51 -11.18
CA PRO A 397 18.28 3.60 -10.11
C PRO A 397 17.97 4.19 -8.74
N ASP A 398 17.38 3.37 -7.88
CA ASP A 398 17.16 3.68 -6.48
C ASP A 398 18.35 3.24 -5.60
N TYR A 399 18.53 3.88 -4.45
CA TYR A 399 19.72 3.80 -3.61
C TYR A 399 19.37 3.75 -2.12
N GLY A 400 20.35 3.38 -1.28
CA GLY A 400 20.18 3.30 0.17
C GLY A 400 20.13 1.86 0.69
N ARG A 401 19.51 1.65 1.86
CA ARG A 401 19.61 0.38 2.60
C ARG A 401 18.54 -0.62 2.17
N VAL A 402 18.96 -1.82 1.76
CA VAL A 402 18.08 -2.97 1.57
C VAL A 402 17.66 -3.50 2.94
N SER A 403 16.52 -3.06 3.49
CA SER A 403 16.10 -3.50 4.83
C SER A 403 15.82 -5.00 4.89
N HIS A 404 15.25 -5.57 3.82
CA HIS A 404 14.98 -7.00 3.71
C HIS A 404 15.29 -7.53 2.31
N TYR A 405 16.02 -8.64 2.25
CA TYR A 405 16.27 -9.43 1.05
C TYR A 405 15.89 -10.90 1.28
N ARG A 406 14.92 -11.40 0.52
CA ARG A 406 14.62 -12.83 0.39
C ARG A 406 14.62 -13.20 -1.09
N SER A 407 15.50 -14.13 -1.45
CA SER A 407 15.59 -14.67 -2.81
C SER A 407 14.50 -15.70 -3.12
N ALA A 408 14.32 -16.01 -4.41
CA ALA A 408 13.71 -17.26 -4.85
C ALA A 408 14.68 -18.45 -4.62
N SER A 409 14.19 -19.68 -4.74
CA SER A 409 14.99 -20.93 -4.60
C SER A 409 14.33 -22.11 -5.33
N GLY A 410 14.95 -23.30 -5.26
CA GLY A 410 14.35 -24.57 -5.69
C GLY A 410 14.82 -25.07 -7.07
N MET A 411 14.24 -26.17 -7.53
CA MET A 411 14.74 -26.93 -8.68
C MET A 411 14.87 -26.08 -9.96
N GLY A 412 16.07 -26.08 -10.53
CA GLY A 412 16.41 -25.36 -11.76
C GLY A 412 16.34 -23.84 -11.63
N ILE A 413 16.61 -23.27 -10.45
CA ILE A 413 16.88 -21.85 -10.24
C ILE A 413 18.32 -21.67 -9.75
N ARG A 414 19.08 -20.86 -10.48
CA ARG A 414 20.43 -20.41 -10.16
C ARG A 414 20.41 -18.93 -9.78
N LEU A 415 21.27 -18.56 -8.83
CA LEU A 415 21.40 -17.18 -8.34
C LEU A 415 22.86 -16.76 -8.22
N ASP A 416 23.21 -15.71 -8.96
CA ASP A 416 24.49 -15.03 -8.90
C ASP A 416 24.25 -13.62 -8.35
N ALA A 417 24.43 -13.47 -7.03
CA ALA A 417 24.14 -12.25 -6.29
C ALA A 417 25.34 -11.29 -6.30
N GLY A 418 25.06 -10.01 -6.56
CA GLY A 418 26.04 -8.93 -6.46
C GLY A 418 25.95 -8.24 -5.10
N SER A 419 25.25 -7.10 -5.06
CA SER A 419 25.19 -6.22 -3.88
C SER A 419 24.07 -6.58 -2.88
N ALA A 420 23.37 -7.70 -3.06
CA ALA A 420 22.07 -7.94 -2.41
C ALA A 420 22.13 -8.90 -1.21
N PHE A 421 21.96 -8.33 0.00
CA PHE A 421 21.68 -9.04 1.25
C PHE A 421 20.90 -8.13 2.22
N SER A 422 20.24 -8.68 3.24
CA SER A 422 19.53 -7.87 4.23
C SER A 422 20.51 -7.01 5.03
N GLY A 423 20.27 -5.70 5.06
CA GLY A 423 21.16 -4.69 5.65
C GLY A 423 22.17 -4.06 4.68
N ALA A 424 22.31 -4.58 3.45
CA ALA A 424 23.20 -4.03 2.42
C ALA A 424 22.87 -2.57 2.07
N VAL A 425 23.87 -1.81 1.60
CA VAL A 425 23.70 -0.42 1.15
C VAL A 425 24.06 -0.34 -0.34
N VAL A 426 23.11 0.12 -1.15
CA VAL A 426 23.29 0.35 -2.60
C VAL A 426 23.76 1.79 -2.80
N ASN A 427 24.98 1.94 -3.32
CA ASN A 427 25.63 3.23 -3.53
C ASN A 427 25.44 3.75 -4.98
N PRO A 428 25.38 5.08 -5.20
CA PRO A 428 25.15 5.69 -6.52
C PRO A 428 26.34 5.63 -7.49
N PHE A 429 27.47 5.06 -7.07
CA PHE A 429 28.71 5.09 -7.84
C PHE A 429 28.77 4.03 -8.95
N TYR A 430 28.12 2.88 -8.74
CA TYR A 430 28.27 1.65 -9.53
C TYR A 430 27.01 1.29 -10.34
N ASP A 431 26.99 0.09 -10.90
CA ASP A 431 25.83 -0.52 -11.52
C ASP A 431 24.74 -0.86 -10.50
N SER A 432 23.48 -0.85 -10.95
CA SER A 432 22.29 -1.03 -10.13
C SER A 432 21.96 -2.51 -9.81
N LEU A 433 22.88 -3.44 -10.10
CA LEU A 433 22.63 -4.88 -10.02
C LEU A 433 22.56 -5.40 -8.57
N LEU A 434 21.42 -6.00 -8.24
CA LEU A 434 21.21 -6.73 -6.99
C LEU A 434 21.60 -8.20 -7.16
N VAL A 435 20.98 -8.88 -8.13
CA VAL A 435 21.14 -10.33 -8.35
C VAL A 435 20.74 -10.71 -9.77
N LYS A 436 21.51 -11.62 -10.39
CA LYS A 436 21.08 -12.35 -11.59
C LYS A 436 20.26 -13.56 -11.17
N VAL A 437 19.06 -13.71 -11.72
CA VAL A 437 18.28 -14.94 -11.58
C VAL A 437 18.24 -15.66 -12.92
N THR A 438 18.75 -16.88 -12.94
CA THR A 438 18.72 -17.76 -14.10
C THR A 438 17.85 -18.96 -13.76
N ALA A 439 16.97 -19.36 -14.68
CA ALA A 439 16.20 -20.58 -14.54
C ALA A 439 16.47 -21.51 -15.73
N HIS A 440 16.58 -22.79 -15.45
CA HIS A 440 16.64 -23.88 -16.42
C HIS A 440 15.28 -24.57 -16.52
N GLY A 441 14.92 -25.14 -17.68
CA GLY A 441 13.77 -26.01 -17.85
C GLY A 441 13.79 -26.80 -19.17
N ARG A 442 13.01 -27.88 -19.25
CA ARG A 442 13.03 -28.81 -20.41
C ARG A 442 12.47 -28.21 -21.71
N ASN A 443 11.73 -27.10 -21.61
CA ASN A 443 11.17 -26.36 -22.73
C ASN A 443 11.02 -24.89 -22.33
N PHE A 444 10.96 -24.00 -23.32
CA PHE A 444 10.90 -22.56 -23.11
C PHE A 444 9.74 -22.11 -22.19
N ALA A 445 8.53 -22.67 -22.39
CA ALA A 445 7.36 -22.33 -21.58
C ALA A 445 7.40 -22.84 -20.13
N GLU A 446 8.11 -23.95 -19.84
CA GLU A 446 8.42 -24.37 -18.47
C GLU A 446 9.44 -23.41 -17.83
N THR A 447 10.46 -23.03 -18.58
CA THR A 447 11.56 -22.15 -18.14
C THR A 447 11.08 -20.73 -17.82
N SER A 448 10.26 -20.14 -18.70
CA SER A 448 9.66 -18.83 -18.46
C SER A 448 8.75 -18.82 -17.23
N ARG A 449 7.96 -19.89 -17.00
CA ARG A 449 7.17 -20.04 -15.77
C ARG A 449 8.04 -20.18 -14.52
N ARG A 450 9.22 -20.81 -14.59
CA ARG A 450 10.18 -20.87 -13.49
C ARG A 450 10.78 -19.48 -13.17
N ILE A 451 11.08 -18.65 -14.17
CA ILE A 451 11.46 -17.23 -13.97
C ILE A 451 10.31 -16.44 -13.35
N LEU A 452 9.11 -16.50 -13.92
CA LEU A 452 7.93 -15.79 -13.42
C LEU A 452 7.67 -16.08 -11.93
N ARG A 453 7.66 -17.37 -11.57
CA ARG A 453 7.52 -17.85 -10.19
C ARG A 453 8.62 -17.29 -9.27
N SER A 454 9.86 -17.25 -9.76
CA SER A 454 11.00 -16.70 -9.00
C SER A 454 10.86 -15.20 -8.77
N LEU A 455 10.56 -14.42 -9.80
CA LEU A 455 10.26 -12.98 -9.72
C LEU A 455 9.12 -12.69 -8.73
N GLN A 456 8.08 -13.54 -8.72
CA GLN A 456 6.96 -13.46 -7.78
C GLN A 456 7.30 -13.90 -6.34
N GLU A 457 8.37 -14.67 -6.11
CA GLU A 457 8.85 -15.07 -4.79
C GLU A 457 9.77 -14.04 -4.12
N PHE A 458 10.59 -13.32 -4.90
CA PHE A 458 11.53 -12.32 -4.40
C PHE A 458 10.85 -11.29 -3.48
N ARG A 459 11.43 -11.04 -2.30
CA ARG A 459 11.02 -9.95 -1.40
C ARG A 459 12.24 -9.08 -1.13
N ILE A 460 12.29 -7.96 -1.85
CA ILE A 460 13.30 -6.91 -1.70
C ILE A 460 12.57 -5.68 -1.16
N ARG A 461 13.10 -5.06 -0.11
CA ARG A 461 12.54 -3.89 0.59
C ARG A 461 13.66 -2.90 0.93
N GLY A 462 13.28 -1.64 1.16
CA GLY A 462 14.21 -0.53 1.38
C GLY A 462 14.65 0.17 0.10
N VAL A 463 14.67 -0.54 -1.03
CA VAL A 463 14.84 0.02 -2.38
C VAL A 463 13.76 -0.48 -3.35
N LYS A 464 13.52 0.27 -4.42
CA LYS A 464 12.75 -0.12 -5.62
C LYS A 464 13.48 -1.21 -6.41
N THR A 465 12.77 -1.87 -7.33
CA THR A 465 13.37 -2.86 -8.24
C THR A 465 12.63 -2.95 -9.57
N ASN A 466 13.32 -3.40 -10.61
CA ASN A 466 12.77 -3.63 -11.95
C ASN A 466 11.86 -4.90 -12.07
N ILE A 467 11.64 -5.64 -10.98
CA ILE A 467 10.85 -6.89 -10.95
C ILE A 467 9.45 -6.78 -11.61
N PRO A 468 8.65 -5.70 -11.43
CA PRO A 468 7.34 -5.57 -12.09
C PRO A 468 7.44 -5.54 -13.62
N PHE A 469 8.48 -4.90 -14.14
CA PHE A 469 8.76 -4.82 -15.58
C PHE A 469 9.26 -6.16 -16.13
N LEU A 470 10.21 -6.81 -15.43
CA LEU A 470 10.65 -8.17 -15.78
C LEU A 470 9.47 -9.16 -15.79
N THR A 471 8.53 -9.02 -14.85
CA THR A 471 7.31 -9.82 -14.78
C THR A 471 6.44 -9.62 -16.03
N LYS A 472 6.15 -8.36 -16.40
CA LYS A 472 5.42 -8.03 -17.65
C LYS A 472 6.11 -8.64 -18.87
N VAL A 473 7.41 -8.41 -19.03
CA VAL A 473 8.24 -8.91 -20.15
C VAL A 473 8.10 -10.42 -20.30
N VAL A 474 8.35 -11.22 -19.25
CA VAL A 474 8.30 -12.68 -19.39
C VAL A 474 6.89 -13.23 -19.57
N THR A 475 5.84 -12.51 -19.15
CA THR A 475 4.44 -12.89 -19.42
C THR A 475 3.94 -12.49 -20.81
N HIS A 476 4.65 -11.63 -21.54
CA HIS A 476 4.14 -11.05 -22.78
C HIS A 476 3.98 -12.10 -23.89
N PRO A 477 2.89 -12.07 -24.72
CA PRO A 477 2.68 -13.04 -25.79
C PRO A 477 3.87 -13.17 -26.76
N THR A 478 4.48 -12.06 -27.18
CA THR A 478 5.68 -12.05 -28.06
C THR A 478 6.88 -12.75 -27.42
N PHE A 479 7.05 -12.62 -26.09
CA PHE A 479 8.10 -13.30 -25.34
C PHE A 479 7.80 -14.80 -25.26
N GLN A 480 6.59 -15.18 -24.83
CA GLN A 480 6.13 -16.58 -24.78
C GLN A 480 6.22 -17.28 -26.14
N ALA A 481 5.99 -16.55 -27.23
CA ALA A 481 6.14 -17.04 -28.60
C ALA A 481 7.60 -17.22 -29.04
N GLY A 482 8.59 -16.62 -28.37
CA GLY A 482 9.98 -16.60 -28.81
C GLY A 482 10.22 -15.72 -30.04
N GLU A 483 9.48 -14.61 -30.16
CA GLU A 483 9.45 -13.74 -31.36
C GLU A 483 9.94 -12.30 -31.08
N CYS A 484 10.66 -12.10 -29.99
CA CYS A 484 11.22 -10.80 -29.62
C CYS A 484 12.32 -10.35 -30.60
N THR A 485 12.24 -9.10 -31.04
CA THR A 485 13.33 -8.38 -31.74
C THR A 485 13.99 -7.39 -30.80
N THR A 486 15.14 -6.83 -31.18
CA THR A 486 15.88 -5.77 -30.45
C THR A 486 15.06 -4.52 -30.16
N ARG A 487 13.91 -4.34 -30.82
CA ARG A 487 12.97 -3.23 -30.62
C ARG A 487 11.74 -3.57 -29.78
N PHE A 488 11.59 -4.81 -29.31
CA PHE A 488 10.38 -5.29 -28.61
C PHE A 488 9.96 -4.36 -27.46
N ILE A 489 10.83 -4.09 -26.49
CA ILE A 489 10.49 -3.24 -25.34
C ILE A 489 10.17 -1.80 -25.78
N ASP A 490 10.91 -1.27 -26.75
CA ASP A 490 10.75 0.08 -27.28
C ASP A 490 9.49 0.22 -28.19
N GLN A 491 8.75 -0.88 -28.44
CA GLN A 491 7.52 -0.92 -29.26
C GLN A 491 6.29 -1.46 -28.51
N THR A 492 6.37 -1.74 -27.20
CA THR A 492 5.28 -2.36 -26.42
C THR A 492 5.00 -1.56 -25.14
N PRO A 493 4.24 -0.44 -25.21
CA PRO A 493 3.99 0.47 -24.10
C PRO A 493 3.34 -0.18 -22.86
N GLU A 494 2.52 -1.22 -23.06
CA GLU A 494 1.82 -1.95 -22.01
C GLU A 494 2.77 -2.68 -21.04
N LEU A 495 4.07 -2.83 -21.39
CA LEU A 495 5.10 -3.30 -20.45
C LEU A 495 5.35 -2.33 -19.30
N PHE A 496 5.00 -1.04 -19.46
CA PHE A 496 5.20 0.03 -18.46
C PHE A 496 3.96 0.32 -17.61
N GLU A 497 2.84 -0.38 -17.84
CA GLU A 497 1.60 -0.25 -17.08
C GLU A 497 1.60 -1.17 -15.85
N PHE A 498 2.05 -0.66 -14.70
CA PHE A 498 2.22 -1.47 -13.48
C PHE A 498 0.97 -1.43 -12.57
N PRO A 499 0.46 -2.59 -12.10
CA PRO A 499 -0.65 -2.60 -11.15
C PRO A 499 -0.23 -2.05 -9.78
N LEU A 500 -1.11 -1.26 -9.16
CA LEU A 500 -0.88 -0.67 -7.84
C LEU A 500 -0.72 -1.77 -6.77
N ARG A 501 0.50 -1.94 -6.28
CA ARG A 501 0.86 -2.99 -5.31
C ARG A 501 0.32 -2.65 -3.92
N GLN A 502 -0.86 -3.16 -3.58
CA GLN A 502 -1.49 -3.00 -2.25
C GLN A 502 -0.51 -3.36 -1.12
N ASN A 503 -0.20 -2.39 -0.25
CA ASN A 503 0.77 -2.55 0.84
C ASN A 503 0.08 -2.62 2.22
N ARG A 504 -1.11 -3.24 2.29
CA ARG A 504 -2.04 -3.20 3.47
C ARG A 504 -1.32 -3.46 4.80
N ALA A 505 -0.52 -4.52 4.88
CA ALA A 505 0.20 -4.88 6.10
C ALA A 505 1.16 -3.78 6.60
N THR A 506 1.91 -3.12 5.72
CA THR A 506 2.79 -2.01 6.13
C THR A 506 1.97 -0.81 6.59
N LYS A 507 0.86 -0.49 5.91
CA LYS A 507 -0.02 0.62 6.31
C LYS A 507 -0.63 0.42 7.70
N ILE A 508 -1.04 -0.82 8.02
CA ILE A 508 -1.51 -1.22 9.35
C ILE A 508 -0.38 -1.11 10.39
N LEU A 509 0.83 -1.61 10.10
CA LEU A 509 2.00 -1.44 10.98
C LEU A 509 2.35 0.03 11.20
N THR A 510 2.18 0.91 10.20
CA THR A 510 2.34 2.37 10.35
C THR A 510 1.31 2.95 11.32
N TYR A 511 0.03 2.56 11.24
CA TYR A 511 -0.97 3.02 12.21
C TYR A 511 -0.64 2.57 13.65
N ILE A 512 -0.25 1.31 13.82
CA ILE A 512 0.13 0.75 15.12
C ILE A 512 1.40 1.45 15.65
N GLY A 513 2.41 1.66 14.80
CA GLY A 513 3.63 2.38 15.15
C GLY A 513 3.40 3.84 15.51
N GLU A 514 2.56 4.56 14.77
CA GLU A 514 2.13 5.92 15.12
C GLU A 514 1.42 5.95 16.47
N THR A 515 0.57 4.95 16.76
CA THR A 515 -0.13 4.85 18.05
C THR A 515 0.82 4.52 19.20
N ILE A 516 1.83 3.66 18.99
CA ILE A 516 2.86 3.33 19.99
C ILE A 516 3.75 4.54 20.32
N VAL A 517 4.20 5.29 19.31
CA VAL A 517 5.12 6.42 19.51
C VAL A 517 4.39 7.66 20.03
N ASN A 518 3.24 8.01 19.42
CA ASN A 518 2.58 9.30 19.67
C ASN A 518 1.37 9.21 20.61
N GLY A 519 0.78 8.03 20.78
CA GLY A 519 -0.53 7.83 21.40
C GLY A 519 -1.69 8.19 20.46
N ASN A 520 -2.83 7.52 20.61
CA ASN A 520 -4.05 7.88 19.87
C ASN A 520 -4.70 9.13 20.51
N PRO A 521 -4.92 10.24 19.77
CA PRO A 521 -5.48 11.49 20.31
C PRO A 521 -6.85 11.36 20.98
N LEU A 522 -7.60 10.29 20.74
CA LEU A 522 -8.90 10.05 21.36
C LEU A 522 -8.81 9.63 22.84
N VAL A 523 -7.67 9.06 23.26
CA VAL A 523 -7.50 8.41 24.58
C VAL A 523 -6.20 8.76 25.31
N LYS A 524 -5.24 9.42 24.65
CA LYS A 524 -3.88 9.69 25.19
C LYS A 524 -3.90 10.27 26.61
N ASP A 525 -4.76 11.24 26.84
CA ASP A 525 -4.87 12.00 28.09
C ASP A 525 -6.09 11.57 28.94
N ARG A 526 -6.51 10.30 28.80
CA ARG A 526 -7.70 9.72 29.45
C ARG A 526 -7.34 8.46 30.27
N PRO A 527 -8.25 7.97 31.16
CA PRO A 527 -8.04 6.71 31.86
C PRO A 527 -7.81 5.55 30.88
N LYS A 528 -6.73 4.78 31.07
CA LYS A 528 -6.44 3.60 30.25
C LYS A 528 -7.46 2.49 30.51
N ALA A 529 -7.72 1.66 29.50
CA ALA A 529 -8.46 0.42 29.67
C ALA A 529 -7.74 -0.50 30.67
N ALA A 530 -8.51 -1.20 31.51
CA ALA A 530 -7.97 -2.18 32.47
C ALA A 530 -7.66 -3.53 31.82
N ARG A 531 -8.32 -3.83 30.68
CA ARG A 531 -8.27 -5.11 29.97
C ARG A 531 -7.56 -4.97 28.62
N ARG A 532 -6.74 -5.97 28.27
CA ARG A 532 -6.21 -6.18 26.91
C ARG A 532 -6.63 -7.51 26.30
N ASP A 533 -6.84 -8.54 27.12
CA ASP A 533 -7.25 -9.87 26.67
C ASP A 533 -8.57 -9.83 25.88
N PRO A 534 -8.74 -10.64 24.83
CA PRO A 534 -10.02 -10.79 24.14
C PRO A 534 -11.20 -11.02 25.09
N ALA A 535 -12.36 -10.48 24.76
CA ALA A 535 -13.59 -10.74 25.51
C ALA A 535 -14.06 -12.19 25.27
N PRO A 536 -14.55 -12.89 26.31
CA PRO A 536 -14.97 -14.28 26.19
C PRO A 536 -16.27 -14.38 25.39
N LEU A 537 -16.25 -15.13 24.29
CA LEU A 537 -17.45 -15.41 23.49
C LEU A 537 -18.22 -16.60 24.08
N PRO A 538 -19.56 -16.53 24.18
CA PRO A 538 -20.38 -17.69 24.54
C PRO A 538 -20.27 -18.81 23.51
N GLU A 539 -20.24 -20.06 23.96
CA GLU A 539 -20.18 -21.23 23.07
C GLU A 539 -21.51 -21.43 22.33
N ILE A 540 -21.46 -21.46 21.00
CA ILE A 540 -22.59 -21.89 20.16
C ILE A 540 -22.60 -23.43 20.12
N PRO A 541 -23.68 -24.12 20.53
CA PRO A 541 -23.70 -25.58 20.58
C PRO A 541 -23.39 -26.24 19.22
N ALA A 542 -22.39 -27.11 19.19
CA ALA A 542 -21.92 -27.74 17.95
C ALA A 542 -23.01 -28.59 17.28
N GLY A 543 -23.34 -28.27 16.03
CA GLY A 543 -24.38 -28.96 15.26
C GLY A 543 -25.79 -28.37 15.44
N LEU A 544 -25.95 -27.26 16.15
CA LEU A 544 -27.18 -26.47 16.14
C LEU A 544 -27.41 -25.86 14.74
N GLU A 545 -28.55 -26.17 14.12
CA GLU A 545 -28.99 -25.45 12.93
C GLU A 545 -29.44 -24.03 13.33
N LEU A 546 -29.20 -23.03 12.48
CA LEU A 546 -29.56 -21.65 12.78
C LEU A 546 -31.09 -21.51 12.95
N PRO A 547 -31.61 -21.06 14.10
CA PRO A 547 -33.05 -20.93 14.30
C PRO A 547 -33.65 -19.85 13.40
N LYS A 548 -34.90 -20.04 12.97
CA LYS A 548 -35.66 -18.98 12.32
C LYS A 548 -36.02 -17.88 13.32
N GLY A 549 -35.88 -16.63 12.90
CA GLY A 549 -36.18 -15.46 13.72
C GLY A 549 -37.26 -14.56 13.12
N THR A 550 -37.37 -13.35 13.65
CA THR A 550 -38.37 -12.35 13.24
C THR A 550 -38.19 -11.89 11.80
N ARG A 551 -36.98 -11.89 11.26
CA ARG A 551 -36.71 -11.51 9.88
C ARG A 551 -37.17 -12.56 8.88
N ASP A 552 -37.02 -13.86 9.19
CA ASP A 552 -37.59 -14.93 8.36
C ASP A 552 -39.11 -14.75 8.23
N LYS A 553 -39.78 -14.35 9.32
CA LYS A 553 -41.22 -14.08 9.34
C LYS A 553 -41.61 -12.79 8.59
N PHE A 554 -40.79 -11.74 8.65
CA PHE A 554 -40.96 -10.53 7.84
C PHE A 554 -40.79 -10.82 6.35
N LEU A 555 -39.75 -11.56 5.95
CA LEU A 555 -39.51 -11.93 4.55
C LEU A 555 -40.57 -12.89 3.98
N GLU A 556 -41.26 -13.65 4.85
CA GLU A 556 -42.43 -14.47 4.47
C GLU A 556 -43.70 -13.64 4.20
N LEU A 557 -43.93 -12.58 4.98
CA LEU A 557 -45.20 -11.83 4.99
C LEU A 557 -45.17 -10.46 4.27
N GLY A 558 -44.01 -9.80 4.20
CA GLY A 558 -43.91 -8.38 3.87
C GLY A 558 -44.43 -7.48 5.00
N ALA A 559 -44.06 -6.19 4.97
CA ALA A 559 -44.22 -5.28 6.11
C ALA A 559 -45.69 -5.12 6.61
N ALA A 560 -46.67 -5.09 5.71
CA ALA A 560 -48.08 -4.86 6.05
C ALA A 560 -48.77 -6.05 6.75
N ASP A 561 -48.46 -7.28 6.37
CA ASP A 561 -49.00 -8.48 7.04
C ASP A 561 -48.11 -8.90 8.24
N PHE A 562 -46.80 -8.59 8.20
CA PHE A 562 -45.95 -8.69 9.38
C PHE A 562 -46.40 -7.77 10.52
N SER A 563 -46.84 -6.54 10.22
CA SER A 563 -47.46 -5.63 11.21
C SER A 563 -48.66 -6.27 11.93
N LYS A 564 -49.54 -6.95 11.19
CA LYS A 564 -50.69 -7.68 11.78
C LYS A 564 -50.21 -8.85 12.65
N TRP A 565 -49.24 -9.62 12.17
CA TRP A 565 -48.65 -10.72 12.93
C TRP A 565 -48.02 -10.27 14.26
N ILE A 566 -47.45 -9.06 14.35
CA ILE A 566 -46.97 -8.48 15.62
C ILE A 566 -48.12 -8.33 16.62
N LYS A 567 -49.27 -7.78 16.21
CA LYS A 567 -50.45 -7.61 17.09
C LYS A 567 -51.08 -8.93 17.55
N ASP A 568 -50.91 -9.99 16.77
CA ASP A 568 -51.34 -11.35 17.15
C ASP A 568 -50.41 -11.97 18.22
N GLN A 569 -49.28 -11.34 18.57
CA GLN A 569 -48.37 -11.85 19.61
C GLN A 569 -48.85 -11.50 21.03
N LYS A 570 -48.98 -12.53 21.87
CA LYS A 570 -49.19 -12.36 23.32
C LYS A 570 -47.92 -11.97 24.08
N ARG A 571 -46.75 -12.36 23.56
CA ARG A 571 -45.46 -11.98 24.14
C ARG A 571 -45.20 -10.48 23.95
N LEU A 572 -44.62 -9.83 24.96
CA LEU A 572 -43.95 -8.54 24.72
C LEU A 572 -42.69 -8.84 23.91
N MET A 573 -42.64 -8.38 22.66
CA MET A 573 -41.44 -8.49 21.84
C MET A 573 -40.40 -7.45 22.30
N LEU A 574 -39.11 -7.76 22.17
CA LEU A 574 -38.04 -6.89 22.68
C LEU A 574 -36.99 -6.56 21.63
N THR A 575 -36.60 -5.29 21.57
CA THR A 575 -35.52 -4.75 20.75
C THR A 575 -34.26 -4.60 21.60
N ASP A 576 -33.12 -5.12 21.15
CA ASP A 576 -31.84 -4.82 21.80
C ASP A 576 -31.17 -3.60 21.15
N THR A 577 -30.94 -2.56 21.96
CA THR A 577 -30.28 -1.29 21.57
C THR A 577 -28.78 -1.27 21.84
N THR A 578 -28.20 -2.39 22.31
CA THR A 578 -26.78 -2.49 22.70
C THR A 578 -25.81 -2.11 21.57
N PHE A 579 -26.20 -2.37 20.31
CA PHE A 579 -25.39 -2.04 19.12
C PHE A 579 -25.51 -0.57 18.69
N ARG A 580 -26.44 0.24 19.25
CA ARG A 580 -26.71 1.62 18.83
C ARG A 580 -26.92 2.60 20.00
N ASP A 581 -28.12 2.71 20.58
CA ASP A 581 -28.42 3.79 21.53
C ASP A 581 -27.67 3.65 22.88
N ALA A 582 -27.36 2.42 23.28
CA ALA A 582 -26.67 2.15 24.54
C ALA A 582 -25.25 2.76 24.60
N HIS A 583 -24.37 2.40 23.66
CA HIS A 583 -23.02 2.98 23.59
C HIS A 583 -23.02 4.42 23.07
N GLN A 584 -24.08 4.86 22.36
CA GLN A 584 -24.31 6.27 22.07
C GLN A 584 -24.53 7.07 23.36
N SER A 585 -25.25 6.51 24.34
CA SER A 585 -25.64 7.17 25.59
C SER A 585 -24.59 7.06 26.71
N LEU A 586 -23.83 5.95 26.76
CA LEU A 586 -22.84 5.65 27.81
C LEU A 586 -21.38 5.88 27.38
N HIS A 587 -21.06 5.74 26.10
CA HIS A 587 -19.68 5.70 25.57
C HIS A 587 -19.44 6.65 24.39
N ALA A 588 -20.24 7.72 24.30
CA ALA A 588 -20.19 8.74 23.26
C ALA A 588 -20.22 8.21 21.80
N THR A 589 -20.80 7.03 21.57
CA THR A 589 -20.82 6.31 20.29
C THR A 589 -19.44 5.86 19.80
N ARG A 590 -18.66 5.18 20.66
CA ARG A 590 -17.30 4.72 20.33
C ARG A 590 -17.14 3.22 20.06
N PHE A 591 -18.16 2.38 20.27
CA PHE A 591 -18.02 0.94 20.04
C PHE A 591 -17.74 0.65 18.56
N ARG A 592 -16.64 -0.07 18.32
CA ARG A 592 -16.05 -0.40 17.00
C ARG A 592 -16.69 -1.63 16.38
N THR A 593 -16.62 -1.73 15.05
CA THR A 593 -17.18 -2.85 14.29
C THR A 593 -16.63 -4.20 14.74
N TYR A 594 -15.34 -4.26 15.11
CA TYR A 594 -14.68 -5.45 15.67
C TYR A 594 -15.48 -6.09 16.83
N ASP A 595 -15.79 -5.32 17.87
CA ASP A 595 -16.45 -5.85 19.07
C ASP A 595 -17.94 -6.16 18.82
N LEU A 596 -18.58 -5.46 17.88
CA LEU A 596 -19.95 -5.74 17.46
C LEU A 596 -20.03 -7.05 16.65
N LEU A 597 -19.09 -7.30 15.73
CA LEU A 597 -19.09 -8.48 14.87
C LEU A 597 -18.74 -9.77 15.60
N ASN A 598 -17.80 -9.72 16.55
CA ASN A 598 -17.36 -10.91 17.28
C ASN A 598 -18.52 -11.64 17.99
N ILE A 599 -19.51 -10.89 18.50
CA ILE A 599 -20.69 -11.44 19.21
C ILE A 599 -21.95 -11.54 18.33
N ALA A 600 -21.95 -10.94 17.13
CA ALA A 600 -23.14 -10.88 16.26
C ALA A 600 -23.71 -12.29 15.96
N GLU A 601 -22.84 -13.25 15.61
CA GLU A 601 -23.28 -14.62 15.32
C GLU A 601 -23.94 -15.29 16.54
N THR A 602 -23.42 -15.05 17.75
CA THR A 602 -24.00 -15.57 18.99
C THR A 602 -25.43 -15.07 19.22
N TYR A 603 -25.73 -13.80 18.92
CA TYR A 603 -27.11 -13.29 18.96
C TYR A 603 -28.03 -14.05 17.99
N SER A 604 -27.53 -14.34 16.78
CA SER A 604 -28.30 -15.05 15.74
C SER A 604 -28.73 -16.45 16.20
N TYR A 605 -27.86 -17.18 16.90
CA TYR A 605 -28.18 -18.52 17.43
C TYR A 605 -28.94 -18.50 18.76
N LEU A 606 -28.59 -17.60 19.69
CA LEU A 606 -29.07 -17.67 21.08
C LEU A 606 -30.23 -16.71 21.41
N CYS A 607 -30.48 -15.70 20.57
CA CYS A 607 -31.56 -14.71 20.76
C CYS A 607 -32.47 -14.51 19.53
N PRO A 608 -32.86 -15.57 18.77
CA PRO A 608 -33.61 -15.44 17.51
C PRO A 608 -35.02 -14.83 17.66
N ASN A 609 -35.54 -14.79 18.89
CA ASN A 609 -36.87 -14.27 19.23
C ASN A 609 -36.90 -12.75 19.52
N LEU A 610 -35.75 -12.05 19.50
CA LEU A 610 -35.71 -10.58 19.56
C LEU A 610 -36.53 -10.00 18.41
N PHE A 611 -37.24 -8.88 18.65
CA PHE A 611 -37.90 -8.14 17.58
C PHE A 611 -36.86 -7.71 16.54
N SER A 612 -35.89 -6.90 16.98
CA SER A 612 -34.80 -6.42 16.16
C SER A 612 -33.53 -6.20 17.00
N LEU A 613 -32.40 -6.07 16.31
CA LEU A 613 -31.19 -5.43 16.82
C LEU A 613 -31.17 -3.99 16.30
N GLU A 614 -31.31 -3.00 17.19
CA GLU A 614 -31.07 -1.61 16.82
C GLU A 614 -29.56 -1.36 16.79
N MET A 615 -29.02 -1.22 15.59
CA MET A 615 -27.59 -1.36 15.32
C MET A 615 -27.01 -0.25 14.42
N TRP A 616 -27.85 0.66 13.93
CA TRP A 616 -27.47 1.66 12.93
C TRP A 616 -28.21 3.00 13.05
N GLY A 617 -27.74 4.03 12.33
CA GLY A 617 -28.31 5.36 12.41
C GLY A 617 -28.00 6.09 13.72
N GLY A 618 -28.79 7.12 14.03
CA GLY A 618 -28.43 8.06 15.10
C GLY A 618 -27.03 8.66 14.85
N ALA A 619 -26.14 8.59 15.83
CA ALA A 619 -24.78 9.12 15.71
C ALA A 619 -23.77 8.16 15.02
N THR A 620 -24.06 6.85 14.89
CA THR A 620 -23.05 5.82 14.54
C THR A 620 -22.42 6.03 13.15
N PHE A 621 -23.18 6.61 12.22
CA PHE A 621 -22.75 6.84 10.84
C PHE A 621 -21.61 7.86 10.73
N ASP A 622 -21.70 8.98 11.45
CA ASP A 622 -20.62 9.96 11.52
C ASP A 622 -19.45 9.42 12.34
N THR A 623 -19.72 8.84 13.51
CA THR A 623 -18.65 8.53 14.47
C THR A 623 -17.75 7.37 14.03
N SER A 624 -18.29 6.40 13.27
CA SER A 624 -17.49 5.33 12.67
C SER A 624 -16.44 5.87 11.70
N MET A 625 -16.84 6.74 10.76
CA MET A 625 -15.91 7.38 9.82
C MET A 625 -14.95 8.36 10.55
N ARG A 626 -15.51 9.28 11.35
CA ARG A 626 -14.78 10.41 11.95
C ARG A 626 -13.76 10.01 13.01
N PHE A 627 -14.11 9.04 13.86
CA PHE A 627 -13.31 8.70 15.05
C PHE A 627 -12.76 7.27 14.99
N LEU A 628 -13.51 6.32 14.43
CA LEU A 628 -13.13 4.90 14.42
C LEU A 628 -12.46 4.47 13.10
N LYS A 629 -12.39 5.37 12.10
CA LYS A 629 -11.75 5.20 10.78
C LYS A 629 -12.30 4.00 9.98
N GLU A 630 -13.56 3.65 10.19
CA GLU A 630 -14.22 2.46 9.63
C GLU A 630 -15.54 2.82 8.91
N SER A 631 -15.93 2.02 7.91
CA SER A 631 -17.13 2.27 7.12
C SER A 631 -18.40 1.82 7.87
N PRO A 632 -19.43 2.68 8.04
CA PRO A 632 -20.70 2.26 8.64
C PRO A 632 -21.42 1.24 7.75
N TRP A 633 -21.26 1.34 6.42
CA TRP A 633 -21.88 0.42 5.46
C TRP A 633 -21.31 -0.99 5.54
N GLN A 634 -19.99 -1.10 5.74
CA GLN A 634 -19.35 -2.40 5.95
C GLN A 634 -19.83 -3.02 7.27
N ARG A 635 -19.92 -2.23 8.36
CA ARG A 635 -20.54 -2.67 9.62
C ARG A 635 -21.97 -3.18 9.42
N LEU A 636 -22.80 -2.53 8.60
CA LEU A 636 -24.16 -3.01 8.29
C LEU A 636 -24.13 -4.35 7.54
N ALA A 637 -23.34 -4.44 6.46
CA ALA A 637 -23.23 -5.66 5.65
C ALA A 637 -22.68 -6.87 6.44
N ASP A 638 -21.65 -6.66 7.25
CA ASP A 638 -21.00 -7.72 8.01
C ASP A 638 -21.89 -8.23 9.17
N ILE A 639 -22.57 -7.32 9.89
CA ILE A 639 -23.57 -7.73 10.91
C ILE A 639 -24.75 -8.43 10.22
N ARG A 640 -25.16 -7.98 9.03
CA ARG A 640 -26.23 -8.62 8.24
C ARG A 640 -25.89 -10.05 7.81
N GLU A 641 -24.64 -10.32 7.44
CA GLU A 641 -24.16 -11.68 7.13
C GLU A 641 -24.13 -12.55 8.40
N LYS A 642 -23.64 -12.02 9.53
CA LYS A 642 -23.56 -12.74 10.81
C LYS A 642 -24.91 -12.95 11.52
N VAL A 643 -25.89 -12.10 11.27
CA VAL A 643 -27.26 -12.18 11.78
C VAL A 643 -28.23 -12.12 10.61
N PRO A 644 -28.55 -13.23 9.93
CA PRO A 644 -29.50 -13.20 8.81
C PRO A 644 -30.99 -13.33 9.24
N ASN A 645 -31.26 -13.75 10.49
CA ASN A 645 -32.57 -14.20 10.98
C ASN A 645 -33.33 -13.22 11.92
N ILE A 646 -32.65 -12.29 12.58
CA ILE A 646 -33.25 -11.22 13.40
C ILE A 646 -33.37 -9.94 12.55
N LEU A 647 -34.41 -9.13 12.76
CA LEU A 647 -34.51 -7.83 12.08
C LEU A 647 -33.37 -6.90 12.50
N THR A 648 -32.90 -6.09 11.57
CA THR A 648 -31.97 -4.99 11.82
C THR A 648 -32.72 -3.68 11.78
N GLN A 649 -32.46 -2.82 12.76
CA GLN A 649 -33.18 -1.57 12.95
C GLN A 649 -32.23 -0.37 13.02
N MET A 650 -32.68 0.75 12.47
CA MET A 650 -31.98 2.02 12.55
C MET A 650 -32.87 3.18 12.99
N LEU A 651 -32.27 4.16 13.67
CA LEU A 651 -32.90 5.45 13.96
C LEU A 651 -32.63 6.42 12.79
N LEU A 652 -33.70 6.85 12.11
CA LEU A 652 -33.67 7.75 10.95
C LEU A 652 -34.37 9.08 11.28
N ARG A 653 -33.68 10.21 11.17
CA ARG A 653 -34.31 11.53 11.31
C ARG A 653 -34.82 12.00 9.96
N ALA A 654 -36.11 12.28 9.84
CA ALA A 654 -36.77 12.35 8.54
C ALA A 654 -36.28 13.47 7.61
N SER A 655 -35.92 14.64 8.16
CA SER A 655 -35.45 15.78 7.38
C SER A 655 -34.06 15.59 6.75
N ASN A 656 -33.26 14.65 7.26
CA ASN A 656 -31.84 14.56 6.93
C ASN A 656 -31.17 13.18 7.08
N ALA A 657 -31.97 12.12 7.17
CA ALA A 657 -31.55 10.73 7.39
C ALA A 657 -30.66 10.54 8.64
N VAL A 658 -29.35 10.69 8.47
CA VAL A 658 -28.30 10.56 9.50
C VAL A 658 -27.32 11.75 9.52
N GLY A 659 -27.58 12.78 8.70
CA GLY A 659 -26.74 13.99 8.56
C GLY A 659 -27.03 15.09 9.60
N TYR A 660 -26.28 16.19 9.56
CA TYR A 660 -26.40 17.31 10.53
C TYR A 660 -27.09 18.57 10.01
N THR A 661 -27.21 18.77 8.69
CA THR A 661 -27.96 19.88 8.08
C THR A 661 -29.27 19.38 7.47
N ASN A 662 -29.99 20.18 6.69
CA ASN A 662 -31.05 19.70 5.80
C ASN A 662 -30.46 19.30 4.44
N TYR A 663 -31.02 18.28 3.80
CA TYR A 663 -30.55 17.80 2.49
C TYR A 663 -31.71 17.79 1.48
N PRO A 664 -31.42 17.89 0.17
CA PRO A 664 -32.43 17.76 -0.87
C PRO A 664 -33.04 16.35 -0.87
N ASP A 665 -34.30 16.26 -1.29
CA ASP A 665 -35.11 15.04 -1.20
C ASP A 665 -34.44 13.81 -1.86
N ASN A 666 -33.74 14.01 -2.98
CA ASN A 666 -33.07 12.93 -3.69
C ASN A 666 -31.91 12.28 -2.90
N VAL A 667 -31.31 12.99 -1.92
CA VAL A 667 -30.29 12.44 -1.02
C VAL A 667 -30.92 11.55 0.05
N VAL A 668 -32.06 11.97 0.64
CA VAL A 668 -32.77 11.21 1.67
C VAL A 668 -33.34 9.92 1.08
N VAL A 669 -33.98 9.99 -0.09
CA VAL A 669 -34.51 8.82 -0.81
C VAL A 669 -33.39 7.84 -1.19
N ALA A 670 -32.26 8.34 -1.71
CA ALA A 670 -31.12 7.48 -2.06
C ALA A 670 -30.49 6.80 -0.85
N PHE A 671 -30.34 7.51 0.28
CA PHE A 671 -29.83 6.92 1.52
C PHE A 671 -30.73 5.77 2.02
N VAL A 672 -32.06 5.97 2.07
CA VAL A 672 -33.00 4.94 2.52
C VAL A 672 -32.94 3.70 1.63
N LYS A 673 -32.91 3.92 0.30
CA LYS A 673 -32.77 2.84 -0.68
C LYS A 673 -31.47 2.05 -0.51
N GLU A 674 -30.33 2.72 -0.38
CA GLU A 674 -29.03 2.06 -0.20
C GLU A 674 -28.97 1.30 1.14
N ALA A 675 -29.54 1.85 2.22
CA ALA A 675 -29.61 1.19 3.52
C ALA A 675 -30.46 -0.09 3.46
N ALA A 676 -31.63 -0.04 2.82
CA ALA A 676 -32.48 -1.21 2.59
C ALA A 676 -31.76 -2.27 1.74
N GLN A 677 -31.07 -1.85 0.67
CA GLN A 677 -30.30 -2.75 -0.19
C GLN A 677 -29.07 -3.37 0.48
N THR A 678 -28.44 -2.66 1.43
CA THR A 678 -27.32 -3.20 2.24
C THR A 678 -27.82 -4.17 3.31
N GLY A 679 -29.09 -4.07 3.71
CA GLY A 679 -29.78 -5.10 4.52
C GLY A 679 -30.59 -4.59 5.71
N MET A 680 -30.86 -3.30 5.82
CA MET A 680 -31.69 -2.69 6.88
C MET A 680 -33.17 -3.06 6.71
N ASP A 681 -33.82 -3.59 7.75
CA ASP A 681 -35.22 -4.03 7.66
C ASP A 681 -36.23 -3.06 8.30
N VAL A 682 -35.84 -2.39 9.39
CA VAL A 682 -36.71 -1.48 10.18
C VAL A 682 -36.13 -0.08 10.25
N PHE A 683 -36.90 0.90 9.79
CA PHE A 683 -36.53 2.32 9.85
C PHE A 683 -37.43 3.02 10.85
N ARG A 684 -36.88 3.35 12.03
CA ARG A 684 -37.52 4.17 13.06
C ARG A 684 -37.42 5.63 12.65
N VAL A 685 -38.40 6.11 11.89
CA VAL A 685 -38.48 7.46 11.33
C VAL A 685 -39.02 8.43 12.38
N PHE A 686 -38.28 9.49 12.71
CA PHE A 686 -38.72 10.54 13.63
C PHE A 686 -38.46 11.96 13.09
N ASP A 687 -39.21 12.93 13.59
CA ASP A 687 -38.91 14.36 13.45
C ASP A 687 -38.65 14.98 14.82
N ALA A 688 -37.74 15.96 14.91
CA ALA A 688 -37.29 16.51 16.19
C ALA A 688 -38.31 17.45 16.88
N LEU A 689 -39.40 17.80 16.18
CA LEU A 689 -40.51 18.61 16.66
C LEU A 689 -41.87 17.89 16.52
N ASN A 690 -41.86 16.58 16.20
CA ASN A 690 -43.02 15.77 15.80
C ASN A 690 -43.80 16.35 14.60
N TRP A 691 -43.10 16.97 13.65
CA TRP A 691 -43.69 17.64 12.50
C TRP A 691 -43.88 16.69 11.32
N THR A 692 -45.10 16.18 11.15
CA THR A 692 -45.49 15.20 10.13
C THR A 692 -45.16 15.57 8.67
N PRO A 693 -45.18 16.84 8.20
CA PRO A 693 -44.76 17.17 6.84
C PRO A 693 -43.27 16.88 6.58
N ASN A 694 -42.44 16.93 7.64
CA ASN A 694 -41.02 16.55 7.58
C ASN A 694 -40.86 15.03 7.52
N MET A 695 -41.72 14.28 8.21
CA MET A 695 -41.72 12.81 8.24
C MET A 695 -42.10 12.18 6.91
N LYS A 696 -43.03 12.81 6.17
CA LYS A 696 -43.67 12.24 4.98
C LYS A 696 -42.70 11.63 3.96
N LEU A 697 -41.72 12.39 3.47
CA LEU A 697 -40.78 11.95 2.44
C LEU A 697 -40.00 10.69 2.87
N ALA A 698 -39.49 10.67 4.10
CA ALA A 698 -38.72 9.56 4.61
C ALA A 698 -39.60 8.31 4.83
N MET A 699 -40.86 8.49 5.24
CA MET A 699 -41.81 7.39 5.36
C MET A 699 -42.15 6.79 4.00
N GLU A 700 -42.49 7.62 3.00
CA GLU A 700 -42.76 7.18 1.62
C GLU A 700 -41.54 6.44 1.04
N ALA A 701 -40.33 6.98 1.20
CA ALA A 701 -39.09 6.35 0.73
C ALA A 701 -38.82 4.97 1.37
N VAL A 702 -39.19 4.76 2.64
CA VAL A 702 -39.05 3.44 3.28
C VAL A 702 -40.10 2.47 2.74
N ILE A 703 -41.36 2.91 2.63
CA ILE A 703 -42.47 2.09 2.12
C ILE A 703 -42.17 1.62 0.68
N ASP A 704 -41.62 2.49 -0.17
CA ASP A 704 -41.20 2.18 -1.55
C ASP A 704 -40.09 1.12 -1.64
N THR A 705 -39.32 0.88 -0.57
CA THR A 705 -38.33 -0.22 -0.52
C THR A 705 -38.94 -1.56 -0.06
N GLY A 706 -40.20 -1.58 0.39
CA GLY A 706 -40.85 -2.74 1.00
C GLY A 706 -40.44 -3.02 2.46
N MET A 707 -39.65 -2.14 3.06
CA MET A 707 -39.13 -2.28 4.43
C MET A 707 -40.09 -1.70 5.48
N ILE A 708 -39.85 -2.04 6.75
CA ILE A 708 -40.73 -1.68 7.86
C ILE A 708 -40.50 -0.21 8.25
N CYS A 709 -41.36 0.66 7.70
CA CYS A 709 -41.54 2.03 8.16
C CYS A 709 -42.18 2.05 9.57
N GLU A 710 -41.40 2.40 10.59
CA GLU A 710 -41.83 2.63 11.97
C GLU A 710 -41.86 4.13 12.25
N ALA A 711 -43.04 4.72 12.37
CA ALA A 711 -43.21 6.16 12.51
C ALA A 711 -43.25 6.57 14.00
N SER A 712 -42.38 7.50 14.39
CA SER A 712 -42.13 7.83 15.79
C SER A 712 -42.77 9.15 16.22
N ILE A 713 -43.46 9.14 17.35
CA ILE A 713 -43.81 10.33 18.12
C ILE A 713 -42.84 10.44 19.30
N CYS A 714 -42.07 11.53 19.37
CA CYS A 714 -41.23 11.84 20.51
C CYS A 714 -42.10 12.30 21.70
N TYR A 715 -41.89 11.70 22.87
CA TYR A 715 -42.65 12.01 24.10
C TYR A 715 -41.99 13.17 24.88
N THR A 716 -42.79 14.16 25.27
CA THR A 716 -42.37 15.28 26.12
C THR A 716 -43.54 15.74 27.01
N GLY A 717 -43.26 16.35 28.15
CA GLY A 717 -44.27 16.68 29.13
C GLY A 717 -44.79 15.48 29.92
N ASP A 718 -45.97 15.68 30.50
CA ASP A 718 -46.66 14.69 31.32
C ASP A 718 -48.15 14.75 31.02
N ILE A 719 -48.68 13.70 30.38
CA ILE A 719 -50.11 13.60 30.05
C ILE A 719 -51.01 13.50 31.31
N LEU A 720 -50.42 13.35 32.50
CA LEU A 720 -51.11 13.34 33.79
C LEU A 720 -51.13 14.72 34.48
N ASP A 721 -50.39 15.73 33.98
CA ASP A 721 -50.47 17.10 34.51
C ASP A 721 -51.60 17.90 33.82
N PRO A 722 -52.71 18.20 34.51
CA PRO A 722 -53.82 18.96 33.93
C PRO A 722 -53.46 20.43 33.62
N LYS A 723 -52.27 20.91 33.99
CA LYS A 723 -51.81 22.27 33.70
C LYS A 723 -51.05 22.39 32.37
N ARG A 724 -50.40 21.31 31.89
CA ARG A 724 -49.51 21.34 30.71
C ARG A 724 -50.21 20.85 29.44
N THR A 725 -51.30 21.53 29.08
CA THR A 725 -52.26 21.08 28.05
C THR A 725 -51.75 21.14 26.60
N LYS A 726 -50.49 21.50 26.34
CA LYS A 726 -49.92 21.52 24.98
C LYS A 726 -49.64 20.10 24.45
N TYR A 727 -49.18 19.22 25.33
CA TYR A 727 -48.77 17.85 25.04
C TYR A 727 -49.70 16.87 25.78
N ASP A 728 -51.02 17.06 25.62
CA ASP A 728 -52.04 16.23 26.23
C ASP A 728 -52.21 14.87 25.53
N LEU A 729 -53.01 13.96 26.11
CA LEU A 729 -53.27 12.64 25.52
C LEU A 729 -53.88 12.74 24.09
N LYS A 730 -54.65 13.79 23.82
CA LYS A 730 -55.30 14.03 22.52
C LYS A 730 -54.29 14.41 21.44
N TYR A 731 -53.24 15.16 21.77
CA TYR A 731 -52.12 15.45 20.87
C TYR A 731 -51.47 14.16 20.35
N TYR A 732 -51.13 13.23 21.25
CA TYR A 732 -50.53 11.94 20.87
C TYR A 732 -51.47 11.08 20.00
N VAL A 733 -52.76 11.00 20.35
CA VAL A 733 -53.76 10.27 19.55
C VAL A 733 -53.96 10.87 18.15
N ASN A 734 -53.96 12.19 18.02
CA ASN A 734 -54.10 12.85 16.72
C ASN A 734 -52.92 12.55 15.80
N LEU A 735 -51.68 12.64 16.32
CA LEU A 735 -50.47 12.32 15.56
C LEU A 735 -50.43 10.84 15.16
N ALA A 736 -50.80 9.93 16.06
CA ALA A 736 -50.87 8.49 15.76
C ALA A 736 -51.78 8.22 14.56
N LYS A 737 -52.98 8.82 14.56
CA LYS A 737 -53.96 8.77 13.46
C LYS A 737 -53.53 9.53 12.20
N GLU A 738 -52.48 10.33 12.24
CA GLU A 738 -51.92 10.99 11.07
C GLU A 738 -50.84 10.11 10.44
N LEU A 739 -49.91 9.59 11.26
CA LEU A 739 -48.85 8.67 10.84
C LEU A 739 -49.39 7.34 10.29
N GLU A 740 -50.49 6.82 10.85
CA GLU A 740 -51.24 5.68 10.32
C GLU A 740 -51.74 5.94 8.88
N LYS A 741 -52.33 7.11 8.63
CA LYS A 741 -52.81 7.51 7.29
C LYS A 741 -51.67 7.78 6.31
N MET A 742 -50.46 8.03 6.82
CA MET A 742 -49.23 8.14 6.04
C MET A 742 -48.57 6.79 5.75
N GLY A 743 -49.19 5.67 6.13
CA GLY A 743 -48.72 4.32 5.80
C GLY A 743 -47.66 3.75 6.74
N ALA A 744 -47.55 4.25 7.97
CA ALA A 744 -46.72 3.62 9.00
C ALA A 744 -47.14 2.16 9.24
N HIS A 745 -46.18 1.24 9.37
CA HIS A 745 -46.44 -0.17 9.71
C HIS A 745 -46.43 -0.40 11.22
N ILE A 746 -45.70 0.42 11.97
CA ILE A 746 -45.55 0.39 13.43
C ILE A 746 -45.57 1.84 13.92
N LEU A 747 -46.20 2.08 15.08
CA LEU A 747 -46.16 3.36 15.78
C LEU A 747 -45.13 3.29 16.91
N ALA A 748 -44.07 4.08 16.84
CA ALA A 748 -43.12 4.21 17.93
C ALA A 748 -43.46 5.39 18.86
N ILE A 749 -43.35 5.17 20.16
CA ILE A 749 -43.32 6.23 21.18
C ILE A 749 -41.87 6.35 21.66
N LYS A 750 -41.19 7.43 21.25
CA LYS A 750 -39.78 7.68 21.59
C LYS A 750 -39.69 8.64 22.77
N ASP A 751 -39.65 8.10 23.98
CA ASP A 751 -39.33 8.84 25.20
C ASP A 751 -37.79 8.99 25.34
N MET A 752 -37.22 9.90 24.57
CA MET A 752 -35.77 10.15 24.48
C MET A 752 -35.10 10.63 25.78
N ALA A 753 -35.85 10.86 26.84
CA ALA A 753 -35.36 11.44 28.10
C ALA A 753 -35.70 10.61 29.36
N GLY A 754 -36.71 9.73 29.32
CA GLY A 754 -37.17 8.98 30.50
C GLY A 754 -38.27 9.72 31.28
N LEU A 755 -39.14 10.44 30.56
CA LEU A 755 -40.21 11.27 31.10
C LEU A 755 -41.53 10.51 31.27
N CYS A 756 -41.75 9.44 30.50
CA CYS A 756 -43.01 8.71 30.49
C CYS A 756 -43.13 7.83 31.75
N LYS A 757 -43.80 8.37 32.77
CA LYS A 757 -44.01 7.74 34.08
C LYS A 757 -44.85 6.45 33.95
N PRO A 758 -44.75 5.47 34.87
CA PRO A 758 -45.41 4.18 34.71
C PRO A 758 -46.92 4.22 34.48
N ASP A 759 -47.66 5.11 35.14
CA ASP A 759 -49.11 5.24 34.94
C ASP A 759 -49.46 6.03 33.66
N ALA A 760 -48.57 6.92 33.22
CA ALA A 760 -48.68 7.62 31.95
C ALA A 760 -48.44 6.66 30.77
N ALA A 761 -47.47 5.75 30.88
CA ALA A 761 -47.20 4.71 29.88
C ALA A 761 -48.40 3.78 29.69
N ALA A 762 -49.03 3.30 30.78
CA ALA A 762 -50.26 2.52 30.72
C ALA A 762 -51.41 3.30 30.06
N LEU A 763 -51.67 4.54 30.48
CA LEU A 763 -52.73 5.36 29.91
C LEU A 763 -52.52 5.62 28.41
N LEU A 764 -51.30 5.99 28.02
CA LEU A 764 -50.92 6.29 26.64
C LEU A 764 -51.09 5.06 25.74
N VAL A 765 -50.54 3.91 26.13
CA VAL A 765 -50.64 2.67 25.35
C VAL A 765 -52.09 2.19 25.26
N ARG A 766 -52.82 2.12 26.38
CA ARG A 766 -54.24 1.73 26.38
C ARG A 766 -55.07 2.57 25.40
N THR A 767 -54.92 3.90 25.43
CA THR A 767 -55.69 4.78 24.55
C THR A 767 -55.22 4.69 23.10
N LEU A 768 -53.92 4.56 22.82
CA LEU A 768 -53.44 4.38 21.45
C LEU A 768 -53.93 3.05 20.83
N LYS A 769 -53.90 1.94 21.58
CA LYS A 769 -54.45 0.62 21.15
C LYS A 769 -55.97 0.63 20.92
N GLN A 770 -56.68 1.66 21.37
CA GLN A 770 -58.12 1.87 21.13
C GLN A 770 -58.40 2.82 19.96
N GLU A 771 -57.39 3.55 19.47
CA GLU A 771 -57.56 4.70 18.58
C GLU A 771 -56.80 4.57 17.25
N VAL A 772 -55.83 3.66 17.13
CA VAL A 772 -55.16 3.24 15.88
C VAL A 772 -55.04 1.73 15.80
N ASP A 773 -54.94 1.18 14.58
CA ASP A 773 -54.80 -0.27 14.33
C ASP A 773 -53.33 -0.72 14.20
N LEU A 774 -52.37 0.11 14.58
CA LEU A 774 -50.93 -0.18 14.51
C LEU A 774 -50.40 -0.93 15.75
N PRO A 775 -49.35 -1.76 15.62
CA PRO A 775 -48.52 -2.17 16.75
C PRO A 775 -47.82 -0.96 17.37
N ILE A 776 -47.62 -0.99 18.68
CA ILE A 776 -46.93 0.06 19.43
C ILE A 776 -45.55 -0.42 19.89
N HIS A 777 -44.53 0.37 19.57
CA HIS A 777 -43.15 0.17 19.97
C HIS A 777 -42.76 1.24 21.02
N PHE A 778 -42.56 0.85 22.27
CA PHE A 778 -42.22 1.79 23.34
C PHE A 778 -40.69 1.84 23.56
N HIS A 779 -40.10 2.97 23.22
CA HIS A 779 -38.70 3.27 23.48
C HIS A 779 -38.59 4.30 24.61
N THR A 780 -37.74 4.04 25.60
CA THR A 780 -37.47 4.98 26.69
C THR A 780 -36.01 4.86 27.20
N HIS A 781 -35.54 5.84 27.97
CA HIS A 781 -34.24 5.83 28.65
C HIS A 781 -34.46 5.77 30.17
N ASP A 782 -33.66 4.98 30.88
CA ASP A 782 -33.82 4.72 32.32
C ASP A 782 -33.21 5.82 33.22
N THR A 783 -33.23 7.07 32.75
CA THR A 783 -32.59 8.23 33.39
C THR A 783 -33.23 8.56 34.75
N ALA A 784 -34.52 8.24 34.93
CA ALA A 784 -35.22 8.34 36.21
C ALA A 784 -35.11 7.05 37.06
N GLY A 785 -34.48 5.99 36.55
CA GLY A 785 -34.30 4.70 37.24
C GLY A 785 -35.60 3.92 37.50
N ILE A 786 -36.69 4.21 36.78
CA ILE A 786 -38.00 3.58 36.97
C ILE A 786 -38.64 3.09 35.67
N GLN A 787 -37.94 3.12 34.54
CA GLN A 787 -38.55 2.93 33.23
C GLN A 787 -38.84 1.46 32.89
N ALA A 788 -38.16 0.52 33.54
CA ALA A 788 -38.61 -0.88 33.56
C ALA A 788 -40.06 -1.00 34.08
N ALA A 789 -40.45 -0.22 35.09
CA ALA A 789 -41.83 -0.20 35.58
C ALA A 789 -42.81 0.44 34.58
N ALA A 790 -42.35 1.38 33.73
CA ALA A 790 -43.15 1.91 32.64
C ALA A 790 -43.39 0.87 31.53
N ILE A 791 -42.37 0.09 31.17
CA ILE A 791 -42.51 -1.07 30.28
C ILE A 791 -43.49 -2.10 30.89
N PHE A 792 -43.34 -2.46 32.16
CA PHE A 792 -44.24 -3.43 32.82
C PHE A 792 -45.68 -2.92 32.95
N ASN A 793 -45.91 -1.62 33.11
CA ASN A 793 -47.26 -1.05 33.13
C ASN A 793 -47.88 -1.00 31.72
N ALA A 794 -47.11 -0.60 30.70
CA ALA A 794 -47.55 -0.63 29.31
C ALA A 794 -47.84 -2.07 28.82
N ALA A 795 -47.06 -3.06 29.25
CA ALA A 795 -47.25 -4.47 28.89
C ALA A 795 -48.57 -5.07 29.42
N LYS A 796 -49.16 -4.51 30.49
CA LYS A 796 -50.50 -4.88 30.99
C LYS A 796 -51.63 -4.34 30.11
N GLU A 797 -51.33 -3.38 29.25
CA GLU A 797 -52.25 -2.72 28.32
C GLU A 797 -51.98 -3.16 26.86
N ASP A 798 -51.42 -4.38 26.71
CA ASP A 798 -51.07 -5.03 25.45
C ASP A 798 -50.10 -4.23 24.54
N LEU A 799 -49.07 -3.61 25.15
CA LEU A 799 -47.89 -3.13 24.42
C LEU A 799 -47.24 -4.29 23.63
N ASP A 800 -47.01 -4.06 22.33
CA ASP A 800 -46.50 -5.06 21.41
C ASP A 800 -44.98 -5.23 21.51
N ILE A 801 -44.21 -4.13 21.52
CA ILE A 801 -42.74 -4.14 21.48
C ILE A 801 -42.16 -3.11 22.47
N ALA A 802 -41.03 -3.43 23.12
CA ALA A 802 -40.25 -2.47 23.92
C ALA A 802 -38.73 -2.53 23.63
N ASP A 803 -38.05 -1.40 23.76
CA ASP A 803 -36.59 -1.33 23.73
C ASP A 803 -35.96 -1.68 25.09
N GLY A 804 -34.86 -2.45 25.05
CA GLY A 804 -33.95 -2.67 26.17
C GLY A 804 -32.49 -2.59 25.75
N ALA A 805 -31.58 -2.66 26.72
CA ALA A 805 -30.15 -2.87 26.48
C ALA A 805 -29.64 -4.02 27.34
N MET A 806 -28.68 -4.79 26.83
CA MET A 806 -28.05 -5.90 27.56
C MET A 806 -27.43 -5.40 28.88
N ALA A 807 -27.52 -6.18 29.96
CA ALA A 807 -27.29 -5.70 31.33
C ALA A 807 -26.05 -4.79 31.55
N PRO A 808 -24.83 -5.07 31.02
CA PRO A 808 -23.65 -4.24 31.25
C PRO A 808 -23.67 -2.91 30.47
N MET A 809 -24.63 -2.73 29.57
CA MET A 809 -24.79 -1.57 28.68
C MET A 809 -26.12 -0.84 28.94
N SER A 810 -26.78 -1.13 30.07
CA SER A 810 -28.11 -0.65 30.43
C SER A 810 -28.11 0.31 31.64
N GLY A 811 -29.25 0.98 31.86
CA GLY A 811 -29.49 1.87 32.99
C GLY A 811 -28.88 3.27 32.83
N GLY A 812 -29.28 4.18 33.72
CA GLY A 812 -28.86 5.58 33.67
C GLY A 812 -29.31 6.25 32.37
N THR A 813 -28.40 6.87 31.62
CA THR A 813 -28.73 7.47 30.30
C THR A 813 -29.05 6.44 29.22
N SER A 814 -28.86 5.13 29.45
CA SER A 814 -29.18 4.04 28.51
C SER A 814 -30.62 3.54 28.66
N GLN A 815 -31.00 2.53 27.87
CA GLN A 815 -32.27 1.83 27.97
C GLN A 815 -32.37 0.99 29.27
N PRO A 816 -33.60 0.63 29.70
CA PRO A 816 -33.82 -0.35 30.76
C PRO A 816 -33.11 -1.70 30.51
N ASN A 817 -32.78 -2.40 31.59
CA ASN A 817 -31.98 -3.62 31.58
C ASN A 817 -32.76 -4.83 31.02
N LEU A 818 -32.39 -5.25 29.81
CA LEU A 818 -33.01 -6.31 29.03
C LEU A 818 -33.10 -7.64 29.80
N ASN A 819 -31.98 -8.09 30.40
CA ASN A 819 -31.91 -9.33 31.18
C ASN A 819 -32.95 -9.32 32.32
N THR A 820 -33.04 -8.21 33.06
CA THR A 820 -34.00 -8.09 34.16
C THR A 820 -35.46 -7.96 33.70
N VAL A 821 -35.72 -7.32 32.55
CA VAL A 821 -37.06 -7.25 31.95
C VAL A 821 -37.53 -8.65 31.50
N VAL A 822 -36.67 -9.43 30.86
CA VAL A 822 -36.95 -10.83 30.48
C VAL A 822 -37.18 -11.69 31.72
N GLY A 823 -36.28 -11.65 32.70
CA GLY A 823 -36.40 -12.42 33.95
C GLY A 823 -37.66 -12.08 34.76
N ALA A 824 -38.05 -10.80 34.83
CA ALA A 824 -39.29 -10.37 35.49
C ALA A 824 -40.57 -10.84 34.78
N LEU A 825 -40.53 -11.02 33.45
CA LEU A 825 -41.66 -11.46 32.64
C LEU A 825 -41.73 -12.98 32.41
N GLN A 826 -40.71 -13.76 32.83
CA GLN A 826 -40.57 -15.21 32.59
C GLN A 826 -41.83 -16.03 32.95
N PHE A 827 -42.53 -15.66 34.01
CA PHE A 827 -43.74 -16.36 34.48
C PHE A 827 -45.03 -15.53 34.30
N SER A 828 -45.02 -14.57 33.36
CA SER A 828 -46.16 -13.73 33.00
C SER A 828 -46.77 -14.12 31.65
N ASP A 829 -48.04 -13.75 31.44
CA ASP A 829 -48.72 -13.94 30.14
C ASP A 829 -48.09 -13.15 28.97
N ARG A 830 -47.20 -12.19 29.27
CA ARG A 830 -46.45 -11.37 28.30
C ARG A 830 -44.98 -11.82 28.14
N ASN A 831 -44.59 -13.02 28.60
CA ASN A 831 -43.22 -13.55 28.50
C ASN A 831 -42.63 -13.38 27.09
N PRO A 832 -41.47 -12.69 26.92
CA PRO A 832 -40.81 -12.45 25.63
C PRO A 832 -40.35 -13.68 24.83
N ASP A 833 -40.33 -14.88 25.43
CA ASP A 833 -39.78 -16.11 24.83
C ASP A 833 -38.27 -15.99 24.50
N LEU A 834 -37.50 -15.42 25.44
CA LEU A 834 -36.04 -15.29 25.38
C LEU A 834 -35.38 -16.09 26.51
N ASN A 835 -34.24 -16.72 26.21
CA ASN A 835 -33.48 -17.51 27.18
C ASN A 835 -32.62 -16.59 28.08
N SER A 836 -32.92 -16.58 29.38
CA SER A 836 -32.20 -15.75 30.36
C SER A 836 -30.73 -16.13 30.52
N ASP A 837 -30.40 -17.43 30.51
CA ASP A 837 -29.02 -17.90 30.69
C ASP A 837 -28.13 -17.41 29.53
N ALA A 838 -28.65 -17.47 28.31
CA ALA A 838 -27.99 -16.96 27.11
C ALA A 838 -27.78 -15.43 27.13
N LEU A 839 -28.74 -14.68 27.68
CA LEU A 839 -28.60 -13.23 27.86
C LEU A 839 -27.52 -12.89 28.90
N ASP A 840 -27.34 -13.72 29.93
CA ASP A 840 -26.31 -13.53 30.97
C ASP A 840 -24.90 -13.94 30.50
N ASP A 841 -24.80 -14.93 29.60
CA ASP A 841 -23.56 -15.24 28.87
C ASP A 841 -23.17 -14.09 27.91
N ILE A 842 -24.12 -13.58 27.11
CA ILE A 842 -23.88 -12.42 26.22
C ILE A 842 -23.57 -11.15 27.05
N ALA A 843 -24.20 -10.96 28.22
CA ALA A 843 -23.82 -9.92 29.16
C ALA A 843 -22.39 -10.10 29.71
N THR A 844 -21.87 -11.33 29.79
CA THR A 844 -20.49 -11.56 30.22
C THR A 844 -19.48 -11.15 29.14
N TYR A 845 -19.80 -11.34 27.86
CA TYR A 845 -19.04 -10.74 26.75
C TYR A 845 -19.04 -9.20 26.83
N TRP A 846 -20.22 -8.57 26.89
CA TRP A 846 -20.31 -7.10 26.88
C TRP A 846 -19.66 -6.44 28.11
N ARG A 847 -19.68 -7.11 29.27
CA ARG A 847 -18.97 -6.65 30.48
C ARG A 847 -17.47 -6.52 30.21
N ALA A 848 -16.86 -7.52 29.56
CA ALA A 848 -15.45 -7.50 29.20
C ALA A 848 -15.11 -6.50 28.09
N VAL A 849 -15.98 -6.35 27.08
CA VAL A 849 -15.81 -5.33 26.02
C VAL A 849 -15.86 -3.91 26.59
N ARG A 850 -16.79 -3.63 27.52
CA ARG A 850 -16.92 -2.30 28.15
C ARG A 850 -15.62 -1.82 28.80
N GLU A 851 -14.79 -2.73 29.33
CA GLU A 851 -13.46 -2.40 29.89
C GLU A 851 -12.51 -1.75 28.88
N PHE A 852 -12.61 -2.08 27.59
CA PHE A 852 -11.81 -1.47 26.52
C PHE A 852 -12.19 0.02 26.29
N TYR A 853 -13.43 0.39 26.63
CA TYR A 853 -14.01 1.71 26.38
C TYR A 853 -14.01 2.63 27.62
N ALA A 854 -13.26 2.27 28.68
CA ALA A 854 -13.04 3.09 29.87
C ALA A 854 -12.67 4.57 29.59
N PRO A 855 -11.90 4.94 28.53
CA PRO A 855 -11.67 6.34 28.16
C PRO A 855 -12.93 7.16 27.79
N PHE A 856 -14.07 6.51 27.59
CA PHE A 856 -15.29 7.12 27.04
C PHE A 856 -16.51 7.00 27.95
N GLU A 857 -16.36 6.39 29.14
CA GLU A 857 -17.41 6.29 30.16
C GLU A 857 -18.00 7.67 30.51
N SER A 858 -19.32 7.80 30.39
CA SER A 858 -20.07 8.91 30.96
C SER A 858 -19.98 8.92 32.49
N ALA A 859 -19.91 10.11 33.11
CA ALA A 859 -20.02 10.23 34.56
C ALA A 859 -21.35 9.62 35.06
N VAL A 860 -21.27 8.71 36.03
CA VAL A 860 -22.46 8.06 36.62
C VAL A 860 -23.14 9.05 37.56
N LEU A 861 -24.08 9.80 37.01
CA LEU A 861 -24.95 10.71 37.76
C LEU A 861 -26.15 9.92 38.32
N PRO A 862 -26.58 10.18 39.57
CA PRO A 862 -27.70 9.48 40.18
C PRO A 862 -29.03 9.87 39.49
N ALA A 863 -29.99 8.96 39.45
CA ALA A 863 -31.34 9.26 39.00
C ALA A 863 -31.99 10.32 39.92
N THR A 864 -32.47 11.42 39.34
CA THR A 864 -33.01 12.58 40.05
C THR A 864 -34.30 13.10 39.41
N SER A 865 -35.17 13.71 40.21
CA SER A 865 -36.53 14.11 39.80
C SER A 865 -36.62 15.47 39.10
N ASP A 866 -35.52 16.23 39.08
CA ASP A 866 -35.33 17.45 38.29
C ASP A 866 -35.33 17.17 36.78
N LEU A 867 -35.07 15.93 36.35
CA LEU A 867 -35.31 15.46 34.98
C LEU A 867 -36.72 15.80 34.48
N TYR A 868 -37.75 15.70 35.33
CA TYR A 868 -39.13 16.04 34.98
C TYR A 868 -39.39 17.56 34.89
N LYS A 869 -38.41 18.40 35.28
CA LYS A 869 -38.41 19.86 35.08
C LYS A 869 -37.60 20.24 33.84
N HIS A 870 -36.36 19.76 33.72
CA HIS A 870 -35.45 20.18 32.66
C HIS A 870 -35.58 19.37 31.36
N GLU A 871 -36.10 18.15 31.39
CA GLU A 871 -36.41 17.35 30.19
C GLU A 871 -35.25 17.25 29.17
N MET A 872 -34.03 17.01 29.68
CA MET A 872 -32.87 16.76 28.80
C MET A 872 -32.84 15.27 28.42
N PRO A 873 -32.74 14.93 27.12
CA PRO A 873 -32.35 13.58 26.70
C PRO A 873 -31.05 13.12 27.35
N GLY A 874 -30.88 11.82 27.61
CA GLY A 874 -29.68 11.31 28.28
C GLY A 874 -28.37 11.75 27.62
N GLY A 875 -28.30 11.64 26.28
CA GLY A 875 -27.17 12.14 25.49
C GLY A 875 -27.01 13.67 25.47
N GLN A 876 -28.07 14.45 25.71
CA GLN A 876 -27.94 15.92 25.88
C GLN A 876 -27.40 16.24 27.28
N TYR A 877 -27.90 15.59 28.32
CA TYR A 877 -27.54 15.81 29.72
C TYR A 877 -26.01 15.65 29.93
N THR A 878 -25.45 14.52 29.52
CA THR A 878 -24.01 14.25 29.61
C THR A 878 -23.16 15.24 28.79
N ASN A 879 -23.53 15.50 27.53
CA ASN A 879 -22.76 16.42 26.67
C ASN A 879 -22.82 17.88 27.16
N LEU A 880 -23.95 18.32 27.69
CA LEU A 880 -24.12 19.68 28.19
C LEU A 880 -23.38 19.89 29.52
N PHE A 881 -23.28 18.87 30.38
CA PHE A 881 -22.43 18.91 31.57
C PHE A 881 -20.94 19.03 31.22
N GLU A 882 -20.46 18.27 30.23
CA GLU A 882 -19.08 18.38 29.74
C GLU A 882 -18.79 19.76 29.14
N GLN A 883 -19.74 20.35 28.41
CA GLN A 883 -19.66 21.74 27.91
C GLN A 883 -19.67 22.77 29.05
N ALA A 884 -20.54 22.61 30.05
CA ALA A 884 -20.56 23.47 31.23
C ALA A 884 -19.20 23.43 31.96
N ARG A 885 -18.61 22.25 32.16
CA ARG A 885 -17.29 22.11 32.77
C ARG A 885 -16.19 22.77 31.92
N ALA A 886 -16.22 22.63 30.60
CA ALA A 886 -15.27 23.29 29.70
C ALA A 886 -15.37 24.83 29.73
N LEU A 887 -16.53 25.38 30.09
CA LEU A 887 -16.77 26.81 30.29
C LEU A 887 -16.57 27.29 31.74
N GLY A 888 -16.20 26.40 32.68
CA GLY A 888 -16.07 26.73 34.10
C GLY A 888 -17.41 26.88 34.86
N LEU A 889 -18.50 26.40 34.29
CA LEU A 889 -19.88 26.50 34.82
C LEU A 889 -20.37 25.21 35.51
N SER A 890 -19.50 24.20 35.70
CA SER A 890 -19.88 22.93 36.36
C SER A 890 -20.46 23.12 37.76
N ASP A 891 -19.96 24.10 38.51
CA ASP A 891 -20.39 24.37 39.87
C ASP A 891 -21.76 25.08 39.91
N ARG A 892 -22.21 25.60 38.75
CA ARG A 892 -23.55 26.17 38.50
C ARG A 892 -24.48 25.17 37.78
N TRP A 893 -24.17 23.87 37.75
CA TRP A 893 -24.94 22.90 36.95
C TRP A 893 -26.45 22.88 37.23
N ALA A 894 -26.86 22.99 38.50
CA ALA A 894 -28.28 23.07 38.85
C ALA A 894 -28.98 24.31 38.25
N GLU A 895 -28.26 25.43 38.12
CA GLU A 895 -28.73 26.63 37.45
C GLU A 895 -28.81 26.45 35.93
N VAL A 896 -27.87 25.71 35.32
CA VAL A 896 -27.94 25.34 33.89
C VAL A 896 -29.16 24.44 33.62
N CYS A 897 -29.47 23.49 34.51
CA CYS A 897 -30.68 22.67 34.41
C CYS A 897 -31.97 23.50 34.55
N ASP A 898 -32.00 24.44 35.50
CA ASP A 898 -33.14 25.33 35.72
C ASP A 898 -33.36 26.28 34.53
N ILE A 899 -32.30 26.93 34.04
CA ILE A 899 -32.36 27.81 32.88
C ILE A 899 -32.69 27.04 31.59
N TYR A 900 -32.27 25.78 31.44
CA TYR A 900 -32.69 24.93 30.32
C TYR A 900 -34.21 24.68 30.32
N ALA A 901 -34.82 24.52 31.50
CA ALA A 901 -36.27 24.44 31.65
C ALA A 901 -36.97 25.77 31.28
N ASP A 902 -36.42 26.90 31.72
CA ASP A 902 -36.94 28.24 31.39
C ASP A 902 -36.82 28.55 29.89
N VAL A 903 -35.71 28.19 29.25
CA VAL A 903 -35.52 28.33 27.78
C VAL A 903 -36.54 27.49 27.02
N ASN A 904 -36.86 26.27 27.49
CA ASN A 904 -37.92 25.48 26.87
C ASN A 904 -39.28 26.21 26.90
N GLN A 905 -39.64 26.84 28.02
CA GLN A 905 -40.87 27.65 28.11
C GLN A 905 -40.78 28.91 27.24
N LEU A 906 -39.61 29.57 27.19
CA LEU A 906 -39.34 30.76 26.37
C LEU A 906 -39.52 30.46 24.88
N PHE A 907 -39.12 29.28 24.41
CA PHE A 907 -39.34 28.82 23.04
C PHE A 907 -40.75 28.25 22.79
N GLY A 908 -41.67 28.37 23.76
CA GLY A 908 -43.09 28.04 23.64
C GLY A 908 -43.45 26.59 24.02
N ASP A 909 -42.63 25.93 24.84
CA ASP A 909 -42.65 24.51 25.21
C ASP A 909 -42.50 23.57 23.99
N ILE A 910 -41.32 22.96 23.82
CA ILE A 910 -40.99 22.18 22.62
C ILE A 910 -40.54 20.74 22.92
N VAL A 911 -40.67 19.89 21.90
CA VAL A 911 -39.99 18.58 21.86
C VAL A 911 -38.48 18.81 21.82
N LYS A 912 -37.75 18.13 22.71
CA LYS A 912 -36.31 18.30 22.91
C LYS A 912 -35.58 17.00 22.62
N VAL A 913 -35.11 16.86 21.38
CA VAL A 913 -34.28 15.73 20.90
C VAL A 913 -33.28 16.28 19.90
N THR A 914 -32.24 15.54 19.48
CA THR A 914 -31.28 16.09 18.51
C THR A 914 -31.97 16.48 17.18
N PRO A 915 -31.85 17.73 16.69
CA PRO A 915 -30.94 18.79 17.14
C PRO A 915 -31.55 19.83 18.11
N THR A 916 -32.87 19.88 18.31
CA THR A 916 -33.55 20.91 19.12
C THR A 916 -33.09 20.95 20.59
N SER A 917 -32.79 19.80 21.19
CA SER A 917 -32.21 19.73 22.54
C SER A 917 -30.87 20.48 22.65
N LYS A 918 -30.08 20.48 21.57
CA LYS A 918 -28.81 21.19 21.52
C LYS A 918 -29.03 22.70 21.49
N SER A 919 -29.97 23.20 20.70
CA SER A 919 -30.28 24.63 20.66
C SER A 919 -30.77 25.17 22.00
N VAL A 920 -31.56 24.39 22.75
CA VAL A 920 -31.97 24.73 24.13
C VAL A 920 -30.76 24.72 25.07
N GLY A 921 -29.84 23.78 24.92
CA GLY A 921 -28.58 23.71 25.68
C GLY A 921 -27.60 24.86 25.39
N ASP A 922 -27.36 25.16 24.11
CA ASP A 922 -26.49 26.27 23.68
C ASP A 922 -27.03 27.61 24.21
N MET A 923 -28.36 27.78 24.22
CA MET A 923 -29.03 28.95 24.81
C MET A 923 -28.90 29.00 26.34
N ALA A 924 -29.08 27.86 27.02
CA ALA A 924 -28.98 27.81 28.48
C ALA A 924 -27.56 28.12 28.98
N LEU A 925 -26.54 27.58 28.31
CA LEU A 925 -25.14 27.95 28.58
C LEU A 925 -24.85 29.42 28.26
N PHE A 926 -25.38 29.94 27.15
CA PHE A 926 -25.26 31.37 26.82
C PHE A 926 -25.88 32.27 27.90
N MET A 927 -27.05 31.91 28.42
CA MET A 927 -27.72 32.66 29.48
C MET A 927 -26.95 32.63 30.81
N VAL A 928 -26.55 31.44 31.28
CA VAL A 928 -25.80 31.29 32.54
C VAL A 928 -24.40 31.92 32.45
N ALA A 929 -23.74 31.86 31.28
CA ALA A 929 -22.42 32.49 31.07
C ALA A 929 -22.46 34.03 31.06
N ASN A 930 -23.64 34.64 30.90
CA ASN A 930 -23.83 36.09 30.85
C ASN A 930 -24.76 36.61 31.98
N ASP A 931 -25.08 35.77 32.96
CA ASP A 931 -25.99 36.06 34.08
C ASP A 931 -27.36 36.61 33.65
N LEU A 932 -27.93 36.06 32.56
CA LEU A 932 -29.20 36.48 31.95
C LEU A 932 -30.37 35.60 32.39
N THR A 933 -31.48 36.20 32.81
CA THR A 933 -32.76 35.51 33.02
C THR A 933 -33.62 35.52 31.74
N ALA A 934 -34.68 34.71 31.70
CA ALA A 934 -35.66 34.75 30.60
C ALA A 934 -36.33 36.13 30.42
N VAL A 935 -36.36 36.97 31.47
CA VAL A 935 -36.85 38.35 31.38
C VAL A 935 -35.85 39.25 30.66
N ASP A 936 -34.55 39.08 30.89
CA ASP A 936 -33.48 39.82 30.20
C ASP A 936 -33.43 39.52 28.70
N ILE A 937 -33.82 38.31 28.27
CA ILE A 937 -33.94 37.96 26.84
C ILE A 937 -35.13 38.66 26.17
N MET A 938 -36.18 38.99 26.92
CA MET A 938 -37.35 39.73 26.42
C MET A 938 -37.16 41.27 26.42
N ASP A 939 -36.07 41.76 27.02
CA ASP A 939 -35.71 43.18 27.07
C ASP A 939 -35.17 43.68 25.72
N LYS A 940 -36.07 44.22 24.90
CA LYS A 940 -35.78 44.80 23.58
C LYS A 940 -34.85 46.04 23.61
N SER A 941 -34.41 46.50 24.78
CA SER A 941 -33.35 47.52 24.90
C SER A 941 -31.93 46.94 24.88
N ARG A 942 -31.78 45.61 25.02
CA ARG A 942 -30.48 44.92 24.95
C ARG A 942 -30.27 44.31 23.56
N GLU A 943 -29.10 44.59 22.98
CA GLU A 943 -28.67 43.88 21.79
C GLU A 943 -27.83 42.65 22.19
N LEU A 944 -28.36 41.45 21.90
CA LEU A 944 -27.72 40.17 22.17
C LEU A 944 -27.34 39.46 20.86
N ALA A 945 -26.29 38.64 20.93
CA ALA A 945 -25.82 37.80 19.84
C ALA A 945 -26.12 36.33 20.15
N PHE A 946 -27.28 35.84 19.70
CA PHE A 946 -27.75 34.48 20.00
C PHE A 946 -26.91 33.38 19.32
N PRO A 947 -26.79 32.18 19.93
CA PRO A 947 -26.13 31.04 19.30
C PRO A 947 -26.76 30.68 17.94
N ALA A 948 -25.93 30.29 16.96
CA ALA A 948 -26.40 29.98 15.61
C ALA A 948 -27.49 28.89 15.57
N SER A 949 -27.37 27.87 16.42
CA SER A 949 -28.37 26.80 16.59
C SER A 949 -29.74 27.27 17.10
N VAL A 950 -29.79 28.39 17.83
CA VAL A 950 -31.03 29.05 18.26
C VAL A 950 -31.65 29.81 17.09
N ILE A 951 -30.82 30.49 16.29
CA ILE A 951 -31.26 31.18 15.06
C ILE A 951 -31.81 30.17 14.05
N ASP A 952 -31.14 29.02 13.85
CA ASP A 952 -31.60 27.94 12.99
C ASP A 952 -32.92 27.32 13.48
N LEU A 953 -33.05 27.08 14.79
CA LEU A 953 -34.28 26.53 15.40
C LEU A 953 -35.46 27.50 15.20
N ILE A 954 -35.33 28.73 15.71
CA ILE A 954 -36.40 29.74 15.70
C ILE A 954 -36.72 30.24 14.28
N GLY A 955 -35.73 30.19 13.38
CA GLY A 955 -35.86 30.46 11.95
C GLY A 955 -36.51 29.35 11.13
N GLY A 956 -36.93 28.23 11.76
CA GLY A 956 -37.65 27.14 11.10
C GLY A 956 -36.77 26.14 10.33
N MET A 957 -35.44 26.29 10.37
CA MET A 957 -34.51 25.35 9.71
C MET A 957 -34.56 23.95 10.33
N MET A 958 -35.11 23.81 11.55
CA MET A 958 -35.31 22.52 12.22
C MET A 958 -36.76 21.99 12.12
N GLY A 959 -37.62 22.65 11.33
CA GLY A 959 -39.06 22.38 11.26
C GLY A 959 -39.90 23.30 12.15
N GLN A 960 -41.19 22.98 12.31
CA GLN A 960 -42.14 23.79 13.10
C GLN A 960 -42.64 23.01 14.33
N PRO A 961 -42.65 23.60 15.54
CA PRO A 961 -43.28 22.99 16.71
C PRO A 961 -44.81 23.10 16.61
N PRO A 962 -45.57 22.27 17.34
CA PRO A 962 -47.01 22.43 17.48
C PRO A 962 -47.38 23.84 17.96
N GLY A 963 -48.20 24.56 17.18
CA GLY A 963 -48.58 25.95 17.43
C GLY A 963 -47.57 27.02 16.98
N GLY A 964 -46.39 26.64 16.50
CA GLY A 964 -45.30 27.57 16.13
C GLY A 964 -44.52 28.13 17.33
N PHE A 965 -43.37 28.76 17.06
CA PHE A 965 -42.60 29.48 18.08
C PHE A 965 -43.28 30.82 18.45
N PRO A 966 -43.12 31.33 19.70
CA PRO A 966 -43.68 32.61 20.10
C PRO A 966 -43.20 33.79 19.22
N GLU A 967 -44.16 34.56 18.69
CA GLU A 967 -43.91 35.64 17.72
C GLU A 967 -43.00 36.77 18.22
N GLU A 968 -42.93 36.99 19.54
CA GLU A 968 -41.99 37.96 20.11
C GLU A 968 -40.55 37.43 20.09
N ILE A 969 -40.35 36.16 20.43
CA ILE A 969 -39.04 35.51 20.40
C ILE A 969 -38.51 35.36 18.98
N LYS A 970 -39.37 35.04 18.00
CA LYS A 970 -39.00 35.09 16.57
C LYS A 970 -38.37 36.44 16.20
N LYS A 971 -39.02 37.56 16.57
CA LYS A 971 -38.57 38.92 16.24
C LYS A 971 -37.30 39.31 16.98
N ILE A 972 -37.14 38.88 18.23
CA ILE A 972 -35.93 39.11 19.03
C ILE A 972 -34.72 38.36 18.44
N VAL A 973 -34.89 37.07 18.08
CA VAL A 973 -33.79 36.22 17.61
C VAL A 973 -33.43 36.47 16.15
N LEU A 974 -34.43 36.67 15.27
CA LEU A 974 -34.21 36.82 13.82
C LEU A 974 -33.99 38.28 13.37
N LYS A 975 -34.37 39.26 14.19
CA LYS A 975 -34.40 40.69 13.84
C LYS A 975 -35.20 40.90 12.54
N ASP A 976 -34.57 41.43 11.50
CA ASP A 976 -35.20 41.71 10.20
C ASP A 976 -35.21 40.49 9.24
N LYS A 977 -34.71 39.32 9.66
CA LYS A 977 -34.73 38.10 8.83
C LYS A 977 -36.07 37.41 8.87
N GLU A 978 -36.61 37.07 7.70
CA GLU A 978 -37.74 36.15 7.59
C GLU A 978 -37.30 34.72 7.93
N GLY A 979 -38.16 33.98 8.64
CA GLY A 979 -37.96 32.56 8.94
C GLY A 979 -38.78 31.67 7.99
N LEU A 980 -38.36 30.42 7.83
CA LEU A 980 -39.11 29.43 7.05
C LEU A 980 -40.38 28.97 7.78
N THR A 981 -41.46 28.78 7.03
CA THR A 981 -42.69 28.11 7.48
C THR A 981 -42.87 26.72 6.85
N ASP A 982 -42.41 26.56 5.61
CA ASP A 982 -42.47 25.30 4.85
C ASP A 982 -41.28 24.38 5.13
N ARG A 983 -41.33 23.14 4.63
CA ARG A 983 -40.30 22.13 4.90
C ARG A 983 -38.95 22.55 4.33
N PRO A 984 -37.88 22.70 5.13
CA PRO A 984 -36.59 23.21 4.65
C PRO A 984 -36.04 22.45 3.43
N GLY A 985 -36.04 21.11 3.47
CA GLY A 985 -35.57 20.26 2.36
C GLY A 985 -36.28 20.48 1.03
N ALA A 986 -37.55 20.90 1.04
CA ALA A 986 -38.33 21.17 -0.18
C ALA A 986 -37.86 22.42 -0.94
N SER A 987 -37.11 23.31 -0.27
CA SER A 987 -36.55 24.53 -0.86
C SER A 987 -35.15 24.32 -1.48
N LEU A 988 -34.52 23.17 -1.23
CA LEU A 988 -33.16 22.89 -1.68
C LEU A 988 -33.15 22.33 -3.11
N PRO A 989 -32.24 22.78 -3.99
CA PRO A 989 -32.07 22.18 -5.31
C PRO A 989 -31.59 20.72 -5.18
N PRO A 990 -32.01 19.80 -6.07
CA PRO A 990 -31.55 18.41 -6.05
C PRO A 990 -30.01 18.31 -6.08
N ALA A 991 -29.44 17.36 -5.33
CA ALA A 991 -28.00 17.13 -5.33
C ALA A 991 -27.51 16.62 -6.70
N ASP A 992 -26.35 17.10 -7.15
CA ASP A 992 -25.67 16.68 -8.37
C ASP A 992 -24.88 15.37 -8.12
N TRP A 993 -25.45 14.27 -8.59
CA TRP A 993 -24.86 12.93 -8.47
C TRP A 993 -23.66 12.72 -9.41
N ASP A 994 -23.66 13.34 -10.59
CA ASP A 994 -22.58 13.19 -11.57
C ASP A 994 -21.33 13.92 -11.10
N GLN A 995 -21.47 15.07 -10.44
CA GLN A 995 -20.35 15.77 -9.82
C GLN A 995 -19.87 15.07 -8.55
N ALA A 996 -20.79 14.67 -7.65
CA ALA A 996 -20.43 13.95 -6.43
C ALA A 996 -19.71 12.62 -6.73
N THR A 997 -20.11 11.90 -7.79
CA THR A 997 -19.42 10.68 -8.23
C THR A 997 -17.98 10.98 -8.70
N LYS A 998 -17.75 12.07 -9.44
CA LYS A 998 -16.41 12.49 -9.89
C LYS A 998 -15.52 12.93 -8.73
N ASP A 999 -16.06 13.71 -7.79
CA ASP A 999 -15.36 14.14 -6.57
C ASP A 999 -14.87 12.92 -5.78
N VAL A 1000 -15.77 11.97 -5.51
CA VAL A 1000 -15.46 10.75 -4.75
C VAL A 1000 -14.50 9.83 -5.54
N ALA A 1001 -14.66 9.70 -6.85
CA ALA A 1001 -13.71 8.95 -7.68
C ALA A 1001 -12.29 9.55 -7.62
N GLY A 1002 -12.18 10.89 -7.64
CA GLY A 1002 -10.92 11.61 -7.46
C GLY A 1002 -10.31 11.44 -6.07
N LEU A 1003 -11.14 11.43 -5.02
CA LEU A 1003 -10.72 11.16 -3.64
C LEU A 1003 -10.22 9.72 -3.44
N LEU A 1004 -10.88 8.72 -4.05
CA LEU A 1004 -10.58 7.31 -3.85
C LEU A 1004 -9.49 6.75 -4.78
N GLY A 1005 -9.34 7.31 -5.98
CA GLY A 1005 -8.49 6.78 -7.05
C GLY A 1005 -9.08 5.55 -7.75
N ARG A 1006 -10.41 5.36 -7.66
CA ARG A 1006 -11.21 4.30 -8.30
C ARG A 1006 -12.66 4.74 -8.43
N GLU A 1007 -13.46 4.00 -9.21
CA GLU A 1007 -14.92 4.14 -9.18
C GLU A 1007 -15.48 3.94 -7.77
N PRO A 1008 -16.42 4.79 -7.30
CA PRO A 1008 -17.08 4.68 -6.00
C PRO A 1008 -18.32 3.78 -6.05
N SER A 1009 -18.78 3.34 -4.88
CA SER A 1009 -20.15 2.81 -4.73
C SER A 1009 -21.17 3.92 -4.46
N ASN A 1010 -22.46 3.63 -4.68
CA ASN A 1010 -23.54 4.54 -4.32
C ASN A 1010 -23.48 4.92 -2.83
N ALA A 1011 -23.28 3.95 -1.92
CA ALA A 1011 -23.04 4.17 -0.50
C ALA A 1011 -21.91 5.18 -0.21
N GLU A 1012 -20.80 5.17 -0.96
CA GLU A 1012 -19.71 6.14 -0.81
C GLU A 1012 -20.13 7.55 -1.28
N VAL A 1013 -20.85 7.66 -2.41
CA VAL A 1013 -21.38 8.94 -2.91
C VAL A 1013 -22.45 9.51 -1.97
N VAL A 1014 -23.35 8.68 -1.45
CA VAL A 1014 -24.33 9.04 -0.38
C VAL A 1014 -23.59 9.54 0.87
N SER A 1015 -22.51 8.86 1.29
CA SER A 1015 -21.73 9.25 2.47
C SER A 1015 -21.04 10.60 2.27
N TYR A 1016 -20.51 10.86 1.07
CA TYR A 1016 -19.95 12.16 0.70
C TYR A 1016 -21.03 13.25 0.65
N LEU A 1017 -22.18 13.01 0.04
CA LEU A 1017 -23.29 13.98 -0.01
C LEU A 1017 -23.82 14.35 1.39
N LEU A 1018 -23.87 13.38 2.31
CA LEU A 1018 -24.24 13.63 3.70
C LEU A 1018 -23.13 14.32 4.51
N TYR A 1019 -21.88 13.92 4.28
CA TYR A 1019 -20.72 14.30 5.12
C TYR A 1019 -19.45 14.58 4.29
N PRO A 1020 -19.39 15.64 3.46
CA PRO A 1020 -18.33 15.81 2.46
C PRO A 1020 -16.92 15.79 3.05
N LYS A 1021 -16.70 16.56 4.14
CA LYS A 1021 -15.41 16.62 4.83
C LYS A 1021 -15.07 15.31 5.54
N VAL A 1022 -16.03 14.70 6.26
CA VAL A 1022 -15.77 13.50 7.06
C VAL A 1022 -15.42 12.33 6.15
N PHE A 1023 -16.18 12.15 5.05
CA PHE A 1023 -15.87 11.15 4.05
C PHE A 1023 -14.51 11.41 3.38
N SER A 1024 -14.21 12.67 3.04
CA SER A 1024 -12.90 13.05 2.46
C SER A 1024 -11.73 12.73 3.39
N ASP A 1025 -11.88 12.96 4.69
CA ASP A 1025 -10.83 12.70 5.68
C ASP A 1025 -10.72 11.19 6.00
N PHE A 1026 -11.85 10.46 6.05
CA PHE A 1026 -11.90 8.99 6.11
C PHE A 1026 -11.26 8.31 4.88
N ALA A 1027 -11.49 8.83 3.67
CA ALA A 1027 -10.86 8.34 2.45
C ALA A 1027 -9.33 8.47 2.49
N LYS A 1028 -8.82 9.61 3.00
CA LYS A 1028 -7.38 9.82 3.25
C LYS A 1028 -6.84 8.85 4.31
N ASP A 1029 -7.59 8.62 5.40
CA ASP A 1029 -7.22 7.65 6.44
C ASP A 1029 -7.11 6.23 5.86
N GLN A 1030 -8.10 5.75 5.10
CA GLN A 1030 -8.07 4.46 4.42
C GLN A 1030 -6.93 4.39 3.37
N GLN A 1031 -6.63 5.50 2.69
CA GLN A 1031 -5.45 5.58 1.82
C GLN A 1031 -4.12 5.56 2.60
N LYS A 1032 -4.03 6.12 3.80
CA LYS A 1032 -2.80 6.08 4.62
C LYS A 1032 -2.62 4.73 5.32
N TYR A 1033 -3.65 4.23 5.99
CA TYR A 1033 -3.57 3.10 6.93
C TYR A 1033 -4.16 1.77 6.41
N SER A 1034 -4.86 1.77 5.27
CA SER A 1034 -5.77 0.69 4.87
C SER A 1034 -6.95 0.56 5.85
N ASP A 1035 -7.66 -0.57 5.82
CA ASP A 1035 -8.76 -0.76 6.76
C ASP A 1035 -8.25 -1.12 8.16
N LEU A 1036 -8.82 -0.44 9.15
CA LEU A 1036 -8.51 -0.56 10.57
C LEU A 1036 -9.66 -1.19 11.36
N SER A 1037 -10.81 -1.47 10.72
CA SER A 1037 -11.94 -2.17 11.35
C SER A 1037 -11.54 -3.54 11.96
N PRO A 1038 -10.66 -4.38 11.37
CA PRO A 1038 -10.35 -5.71 11.88
C PRO A 1038 -9.29 -5.72 13.01
N LEU A 1039 -8.77 -4.55 13.42
CA LEU A 1039 -7.86 -4.47 14.58
C LEU A 1039 -8.63 -4.69 15.89
N PRO A 1040 -8.04 -5.40 16.89
CA PRO A 1040 -8.57 -5.41 18.24
C PRO A 1040 -8.63 -4.01 18.84
N THR A 1041 -9.69 -3.73 19.60
CA THR A 1041 -9.94 -2.41 20.19
C THR A 1041 -8.82 -1.91 21.11
N PRO A 1042 -8.17 -2.73 21.96
CA PRO A 1042 -6.99 -2.30 22.71
C PRO A 1042 -5.83 -1.83 21.83
N VAL A 1043 -5.57 -2.51 20.70
CA VAL A 1043 -4.50 -2.12 19.76
C VAL A 1043 -4.86 -0.84 19.01
N PHE A 1044 -6.13 -0.67 18.62
CA PHE A 1044 -6.60 0.53 17.92
C PHE A 1044 -6.48 1.81 18.76
N PHE A 1045 -6.78 1.73 20.07
CA PHE A 1045 -6.72 2.89 20.96
C PHE A 1045 -5.37 3.09 21.64
N PHE A 1046 -4.67 2.01 22.04
CA PHE A 1046 -3.49 2.12 22.91
C PHE A 1046 -2.19 1.60 22.28
N GLY A 1047 -2.22 1.13 21.03
CA GLY A 1047 -1.07 0.49 20.38
C GLY A 1047 -0.76 -0.88 21.00
N GLN A 1048 0.42 -1.42 20.72
CA GLN A 1048 0.86 -2.69 21.30
C GLN A 1048 1.82 -2.51 22.48
N GLU A 1049 1.81 -3.48 23.39
CA GLU A 1049 2.82 -3.61 24.45
C GLU A 1049 3.97 -4.55 24.01
N PRO A 1050 5.23 -4.35 24.47
CA PRO A 1050 6.36 -5.14 23.99
C PRO A 1050 6.19 -6.65 24.21
N GLY A 1051 6.26 -7.42 23.12
CA GLY A 1051 6.04 -8.86 23.11
C GLY A 1051 4.59 -9.30 22.88
N GLU A 1052 3.62 -8.38 22.92
CA GLU A 1052 2.21 -8.65 22.60
C GLU A 1052 2.07 -9.10 21.14
N GLU A 1053 1.24 -10.12 20.90
CA GLU A 1053 1.02 -10.75 19.61
C GLU A 1053 -0.48 -10.92 19.35
N PHE A 1054 -0.93 -10.61 18.14
CA PHE A 1054 -2.33 -10.77 17.74
C PHE A 1054 -2.47 -11.12 16.26
N ALA A 1055 -3.64 -11.65 15.89
CA ALA A 1055 -3.98 -12.03 14.52
C ALA A 1055 -4.99 -11.04 13.92
N VAL A 1056 -4.77 -10.64 12.67
CA VAL A 1056 -5.67 -9.79 11.87
C VAL A 1056 -5.99 -10.49 10.57
N GLU A 1057 -7.23 -10.90 10.36
CA GLU A 1057 -7.67 -11.36 9.04
C GLU A 1057 -8.00 -10.14 8.16
N ILE A 1058 -7.20 -9.93 7.10
CA ILE A 1058 -7.36 -8.78 6.19
C ILE A 1058 -8.16 -9.14 4.92
N GLU A 1059 -8.46 -10.42 4.74
CA GLU A 1059 -9.21 -11.04 3.65
C GLU A 1059 -9.40 -12.52 4.02
N LYS A 1060 -10.45 -13.20 3.54
CA LYS A 1060 -10.71 -14.61 3.88
C LYS A 1060 -9.50 -15.52 3.55
N GLY A 1061 -8.92 -16.14 4.58
CA GLY A 1061 -7.71 -16.97 4.49
C GLY A 1061 -6.39 -16.19 4.42
N LYS A 1062 -6.37 -14.88 4.72
CA LYS A 1062 -5.17 -14.03 4.73
C LYS A 1062 -5.00 -13.34 6.08
N THR A 1063 -4.40 -14.06 7.01
CA THR A 1063 -4.08 -13.57 8.36
C THR A 1063 -2.70 -12.91 8.43
N LEU A 1064 -2.65 -11.77 9.13
CA LEU A 1064 -1.42 -11.14 9.61
C LEU A 1064 -1.28 -11.45 11.10
N ILE A 1065 -0.28 -12.25 11.48
CA ILE A 1065 0.18 -12.39 12.86
C ILE A 1065 1.19 -11.26 13.08
N ILE A 1066 0.85 -10.33 13.97
CA ILE A 1066 1.62 -9.12 14.26
C ILE A 1066 2.06 -9.16 15.72
N LYS A 1067 3.37 -9.14 15.93
CA LYS A 1067 4.01 -9.03 17.24
C LYS A 1067 4.81 -7.75 17.32
N PHE A 1068 4.65 -6.96 18.38
CA PHE A 1068 5.50 -5.79 18.61
C PHE A 1068 6.77 -6.18 19.39
N LEU A 1069 7.93 -5.70 18.95
CA LEU A 1069 9.24 -6.07 19.51
C LEU A 1069 9.84 -4.95 20.37
N THR A 1070 10.11 -3.78 19.77
CA THR A 1070 10.70 -2.62 20.45
C THR A 1070 10.63 -1.35 19.58
N VAL A 1071 10.93 -0.19 20.15
CA VAL A 1071 11.16 1.07 19.43
C VAL A 1071 12.64 1.46 19.55
N SER A 1072 13.20 2.12 18.54
CA SER A 1072 14.52 2.75 18.65
C SER A 1072 14.49 4.01 19.54
N GLU A 1073 15.68 4.46 19.95
CA GLU A 1073 15.88 5.88 20.28
C GLU A 1073 15.61 6.78 19.06
N PRO A 1074 15.42 8.10 19.25
CA PRO A 1074 15.26 9.03 18.15
C PRO A 1074 16.47 9.01 17.22
N HIS A 1075 16.19 8.97 15.93
CA HIS A 1075 17.15 9.34 14.90
C HIS A 1075 17.31 10.86 14.87
N SER A 1076 18.40 11.35 14.28
CA SER A 1076 18.69 12.79 14.18
C SER A 1076 17.76 13.57 13.26
N ASP A 1077 16.73 12.94 12.69
CA ASP A 1077 15.69 13.53 11.84
C ASP A 1077 14.33 13.67 12.55
N GLY A 1078 14.28 13.44 13.87
CA GLY A 1078 13.05 13.47 14.67
C GLY A 1078 12.16 12.23 14.53
N THR A 1079 12.63 11.17 13.86
CA THR A 1079 11.88 9.92 13.71
C THR A 1079 12.37 8.82 14.66
N ARG A 1080 11.54 7.80 14.87
CA ARG A 1080 11.90 6.52 15.51
C ARG A 1080 11.56 5.36 14.59
N THR A 1081 12.30 4.26 14.69
CA THR A 1081 11.95 2.99 14.05
C THR A 1081 11.22 2.09 15.04
N VAL A 1082 10.00 1.68 14.69
CA VAL A 1082 9.21 0.70 15.45
C VAL A 1082 9.40 -0.69 14.81
N PHE A 1083 9.86 -1.65 15.60
CA PHE A 1083 10.17 -3.01 15.15
C PHE A 1083 9.06 -4.00 15.51
N PHE A 1084 8.70 -4.82 14.55
CA PHE A 1084 7.65 -5.84 14.63
C PHE A 1084 8.15 -7.19 14.11
N GLU A 1085 7.44 -8.25 14.46
CA GLU A 1085 7.42 -9.50 13.69
C GLU A 1085 6.07 -9.63 12.97
N LEU A 1086 6.11 -9.92 11.67
CA LEU A 1086 4.95 -10.06 10.79
C LEU A 1086 5.01 -11.42 10.08
N ASN A 1087 4.13 -12.35 10.48
CA ASN A 1087 4.10 -13.73 9.97
C ASN A 1087 5.48 -14.43 10.04
N GLY A 1088 6.12 -14.42 11.22
CA GLY A 1088 7.42 -15.10 11.42
C GLY A 1088 8.61 -14.38 10.78
N GLN A 1089 8.51 -13.07 10.50
CA GLN A 1089 9.53 -12.29 9.80
C GLN A 1089 9.69 -10.91 10.45
N PRO A 1090 10.93 -10.43 10.71
CA PRO A 1090 11.11 -9.07 11.21
C PRO A 1090 10.55 -8.04 10.22
N ARG A 1091 10.06 -6.92 10.73
CA ARG A 1091 9.62 -5.73 9.98
C ARG A 1091 9.89 -4.47 10.80
N ASP A 1092 10.02 -3.38 10.08
CA ASP A 1092 10.27 -2.05 10.60
C ASP A 1092 9.35 -1.04 9.93
N VAL A 1093 8.94 -0.01 10.68
CA VAL A 1093 8.35 1.22 10.15
C VAL A 1093 9.00 2.42 10.83
N THR A 1094 9.34 3.45 10.06
CA THR A 1094 9.84 4.72 10.60
C THR A 1094 8.68 5.67 10.80
N ILE A 1095 8.60 6.25 12.01
CA ILE A 1095 7.48 7.03 12.54
C ILE A 1095 8.03 8.37 13.04
N VAL A 1096 7.37 9.49 12.75
CA VAL A 1096 7.71 10.80 13.33
C VAL A 1096 7.32 10.82 14.81
N ASP A 1097 8.23 11.22 15.68
CA ASP A 1097 7.97 11.40 17.11
C ASP A 1097 7.56 12.85 17.38
N ASN A 1098 6.25 13.09 17.49
CA ASN A 1098 5.68 14.43 17.70
C ASN A 1098 5.92 14.98 19.13
N SER A 1099 6.64 14.25 20.00
CA SER A 1099 7.07 14.76 21.30
C SER A 1099 8.42 15.50 21.25
N LEU A 1100 9.14 15.41 20.13
CA LEU A 1100 10.42 16.07 19.91
C LEU A 1100 10.23 17.41 19.19
N GLU A 1101 10.83 18.47 19.71
CA GLU A 1101 11.03 19.68 18.92
C GLU A 1101 12.05 19.34 17.80
N GLY A 1102 11.60 19.41 16.55
CA GLY A 1102 12.36 18.94 15.39
C GLY A 1102 13.52 19.85 15.02
N ASP A 1103 14.66 19.69 15.72
CA ASP A 1103 15.91 20.44 15.46
C ASP A 1103 16.52 20.13 14.07
N SER A 1104 16.01 19.09 13.40
CA SER A 1104 16.16 18.84 11.97
C SER A 1104 15.00 19.44 11.18
N LEU A 1105 15.26 20.56 10.49
CA LEU A 1105 14.36 21.08 9.45
C LEU A 1105 14.15 20.04 8.35
N ALA A 1106 13.01 19.35 8.37
CA ALA A 1106 12.51 18.65 7.20
C ALA A 1106 12.36 19.68 6.06
N ALA A 1107 13.00 19.44 4.92
CA ALA A 1107 13.04 20.39 3.83
C ALA A 1107 11.61 20.76 3.41
N LEU A 1108 11.27 22.06 3.49
CA LEU A 1108 9.99 22.59 3.03
C LEU A 1108 9.74 22.11 1.61
N LYS A 1109 8.53 21.66 1.29
CA LYS A 1109 8.18 21.29 -0.08
C LYS A 1109 7.69 22.51 -0.87
N ALA A 1110 8.07 22.60 -2.14
CA ALA A 1110 7.47 23.52 -3.08
C ALA A 1110 6.01 23.14 -3.33
N ASP A 1111 5.12 24.13 -3.34
CA ASP A 1111 3.71 23.93 -3.67
C ASP A 1111 3.57 23.94 -5.20
N PRO A 1112 3.14 22.83 -5.85
CA PRO A 1112 3.01 22.78 -7.31
C PRO A 1112 1.99 23.77 -7.90
N THR A 1113 1.12 24.34 -7.07
CA THR A 1113 0.12 25.34 -7.47
C THR A 1113 0.60 26.78 -7.28
N ASN A 1114 1.72 27.00 -6.59
CA ASN A 1114 2.28 28.33 -6.33
C ASN A 1114 3.52 28.61 -7.23
N PRO A 1115 3.39 29.42 -8.29
CA PRO A 1115 4.50 29.69 -9.22
C PRO A 1115 5.65 30.51 -8.60
N LYS A 1116 5.55 30.93 -7.33
CA LYS A 1116 6.64 31.57 -6.59
C LYS A 1116 7.57 30.58 -5.88
N HIS A 1117 7.24 29.28 -5.85
CA HIS A 1117 8.01 28.24 -5.17
C HIS A 1117 8.87 27.44 -6.16
N VAL A 1118 10.20 27.60 -6.11
CA VAL A 1118 11.13 26.85 -6.96
C VAL A 1118 11.66 25.64 -6.21
N GLY A 1119 11.15 24.45 -6.56
CA GLY A 1119 11.58 23.18 -6.00
C GLY A 1119 12.73 22.50 -6.77
N ALA A 1120 13.40 21.56 -6.12
CA ALA A 1120 14.35 20.64 -6.77
C ALA A 1120 13.60 19.69 -7.73
N SER A 1121 14.01 19.69 -9.01
CA SER A 1121 13.33 18.94 -10.08
C SER A 1121 13.57 17.43 -10.06
N MET A 1122 14.64 16.98 -9.39
CA MET A 1122 14.97 15.57 -9.16
C MET A 1122 15.82 15.43 -7.88
N PRO A 1123 15.98 14.23 -7.30
CA PRO A 1123 16.85 14.03 -6.15
C PRO A 1123 18.32 14.18 -6.54
N GLY A 1124 19.13 14.81 -5.69
CA GLY A 1124 20.54 15.07 -5.96
C GLY A 1124 21.21 15.90 -4.87
N MET A 1125 22.38 16.49 -5.18
CA MET A 1125 23.10 17.41 -4.29
C MET A 1125 23.15 18.81 -4.89
N ILE A 1126 22.89 19.86 -4.10
CA ILE A 1126 23.06 21.25 -4.56
C ILE A 1126 24.56 21.55 -4.70
N VAL A 1127 25.04 21.78 -5.92
CA VAL A 1127 26.45 22.07 -6.23
C VAL A 1127 26.76 23.55 -5.99
N SER A 1128 25.87 24.43 -6.46
CA SER A 1128 26.04 25.88 -6.34
C SER A 1128 24.68 26.58 -6.26
N ILE A 1129 24.64 27.74 -5.60
CA ILE A 1129 23.52 28.68 -5.65
C ILE A 1129 24.09 30.00 -6.16
N ALA A 1130 23.39 30.62 -7.12
CA ALA A 1130 23.85 31.77 -7.89
C ALA A 1130 23.09 33.06 -7.58
N VAL A 1131 22.18 33.03 -6.59
CA VAL A 1131 21.32 34.14 -6.16
C VAL A 1131 21.16 34.17 -4.65
N ASN A 1132 20.86 35.35 -4.11
CA ASN A 1132 20.69 35.62 -2.68
C ASN A 1132 19.29 36.22 -2.42
N PRO A 1133 18.77 36.16 -1.19
CA PRO A 1133 17.62 36.95 -0.79
C PRO A 1133 17.83 38.45 -1.08
N GLY A 1134 16.87 39.06 -1.76
CA GLY A 1134 16.92 40.44 -2.27
C GLY A 1134 17.38 40.60 -3.72
N ASP A 1135 17.94 39.57 -4.36
CA ASP A 1135 18.39 39.66 -5.76
C ASP A 1135 17.18 39.69 -6.73
N THR A 1136 17.16 40.67 -7.64
CA THR A 1136 16.23 40.69 -8.77
C THR A 1136 16.74 39.79 -9.89
N VAL A 1137 15.92 38.83 -10.33
CA VAL A 1137 16.24 37.88 -11.41
C VAL A 1137 15.33 38.07 -12.62
N LYS A 1138 15.84 37.66 -13.79
CA LYS A 1138 15.06 37.56 -15.03
C LYS A 1138 14.81 36.12 -15.43
N LYS A 1139 13.71 35.88 -16.16
CA LYS A 1139 13.40 34.60 -16.80
C LYS A 1139 14.60 34.09 -17.61
N GLY A 1140 15.02 32.86 -17.33
CA GLY A 1140 16.20 32.21 -17.91
C GLY A 1140 17.51 32.39 -17.14
N GLN A 1141 17.56 33.23 -16.09
CA GLN A 1141 18.74 33.41 -15.24
C GLN A 1141 18.94 32.21 -14.30
N LYS A 1142 20.20 31.75 -14.15
CA LYS A 1142 20.57 30.66 -13.22
C LYS A 1142 20.23 31.04 -11.78
N LEU A 1143 19.52 30.13 -11.09
CA LEU A 1143 19.22 30.20 -9.67
C LEU A 1143 20.18 29.31 -8.86
N PHE A 1144 20.31 28.04 -9.27
CA PHE A 1144 21.19 27.07 -8.63
C PHE A 1144 21.58 25.96 -9.62
N SER A 1145 22.49 25.08 -9.21
CA SER A 1145 22.73 23.81 -9.90
C SER A 1145 22.77 22.63 -8.95
N LEU A 1146 22.36 21.48 -9.48
CA LEU A 1146 22.12 20.24 -8.77
C LEU A 1146 22.81 19.10 -9.52
N GLU A 1147 23.66 18.33 -8.83
CA GLU A 1147 24.26 17.12 -9.38
C GLU A 1147 23.39 15.91 -9.04
N ALA A 1148 23.05 15.12 -10.07
CA ALA A 1148 22.55 13.77 -9.92
C ALA A 1148 23.02 12.91 -11.10
N MET A 1149 23.20 11.60 -10.87
CA MET A 1149 23.60 10.64 -11.90
C MET A 1149 24.85 11.06 -12.72
N LYS A 1150 25.80 11.75 -12.08
CA LYS A 1150 27.04 12.28 -12.69
C LYS A 1150 26.81 13.36 -13.76
N MET A 1151 25.68 14.07 -13.69
CA MET A 1151 25.37 15.25 -14.51
C MET A 1151 25.02 16.45 -13.61
N GLU A 1152 25.69 17.58 -13.81
CA GLU A 1152 25.28 18.85 -13.21
C GLU A 1152 24.13 19.46 -14.03
N SER A 1153 22.95 19.56 -13.42
CA SER A 1153 21.76 20.21 -13.99
C SER A 1153 21.61 21.62 -13.42
N THR A 1154 21.54 22.63 -14.28
CA THR A 1154 21.33 24.03 -13.87
C THR A 1154 19.83 24.36 -13.90
N ILE A 1155 19.32 24.94 -12.81
CA ILE A 1155 17.93 25.39 -12.68
C ILE A 1155 17.88 26.91 -12.84
N ASN A 1156 16.97 27.37 -13.70
CA ASN A 1156 16.82 28.78 -14.10
C ASN A 1156 15.45 29.31 -13.65
N ALA A 1157 15.32 30.63 -13.52
CA ALA A 1157 14.05 31.29 -13.23
C ALA A 1157 13.05 31.14 -14.38
N GLU A 1158 11.81 30.73 -14.10
CA GLU A 1158 10.75 30.62 -15.11
C GLU A 1158 10.00 31.95 -15.35
N THR A 1159 10.20 32.94 -14.47
CA THR A 1159 9.58 34.27 -14.47
C THR A 1159 10.61 35.33 -14.06
N ASP A 1160 10.28 36.61 -14.27
CA ASP A 1160 10.99 37.74 -13.66
C ASP A 1160 10.48 37.92 -12.22
N GLY A 1161 11.36 38.28 -11.27
CA GLY A 1161 10.96 38.52 -9.87
C GLY A 1161 12.12 38.82 -8.92
N THR A 1162 11.80 39.16 -7.67
CA THR A 1162 12.79 39.30 -6.58
C THR A 1162 12.85 37.99 -5.78
N VAL A 1163 14.06 37.51 -5.47
CA VAL A 1163 14.23 36.36 -4.57
C VAL A 1163 13.90 36.78 -3.13
N ALA A 1164 12.80 36.27 -2.57
CA ALA A 1164 12.42 36.51 -1.19
C ALA A 1164 13.30 35.69 -0.21
N GLN A 1165 13.55 34.41 -0.52
CA GLN A 1165 14.33 33.54 0.35
C GLN A 1165 15.01 32.38 -0.41
N VAL A 1166 16.14 31.93 0.11
CA VAL A 1166 16.82 30.68 -0.28
C VAL A 1166 16.85 29.78 0.96
N HIS A 1167 16.38 28.53 0.82
CA HIS A 1167 16.08 27.64 1.96
C HIS A 1167 17.14 26.55 2.20
N ILE A 1168 17.95 26.23 1.18
CA ILE A 1168 18.89 25.11 1.16
C ILE A 1168 20.29 25.63 0.81
N LYS A 1169 21.37 24.95 1.22
CA LYS A 1169 22.76 25.37 1.00
C LYS A 1169 23.50 24.42 0.04
N PRO A 1170 24.56 24.89 -0.64
CA PRO A 1170 25.48 24.01 -1.37
C PRO A 1170 26.02 22.89 -0.47
N GLY A 1171 26.16 21.68 -1.04
CA GLY A 1171 26.54 20.46 -0.33
C GLY A 1171 25.39 19.71 0.35
N ASN A 1172 24.20 20.30 0.48
CA ASN A 1172 23.02 19.55 0.95
C ASN A 1172 22.48 18.62 -0.15
N GLN A 1173 22.05 17.42 0.25
CA GLN A 1173 21.18 16.60 -0.59
C GLN A 1173 19.73 17.10 -0.53
N VAL A 1174 19.02 16.93 -1.64
CA VAL A 1174 17.61 17.27 -1.81
C VAL A 1174 16.87 16.13 -2.49
N GLN A 1175 15.58 16.01 -2.20
CA GLN A 1175 14.62 15.16 -2.90
C GLN A 1175 13.78 15.98 -3.88
N THR A 1176 13.09 15.31 -4.80
CA THR A 1176 12.13 15.96 -5.71
C THR A 1176 11.10 16.78 -4.91
N GLY A 1177 10.90 18.02 -5.33
CA GLY A 1177 9.96 18.96 -4.72
C GLY A 1177 10.45 19.66 -3.46
N ASP A 1178 11.69 19.44 -2.98
CA ASP A 1178 12.25 20.26 -1.90
C ASP A 1178 12.40 21.72 -2.37
N LEU A 1179 11.84 22.67 -1.63
CA LEU A 1179 11.85 24.10 -1.91
C LEU A 1179 13.28 24.65 -1.74
N VAL A 1180 13.86 25.15 -2.84
CA VAL A 1180 15.21 25.72 -2.82
C VAL A 1180 15.15 27.25 -2.76
N VAL A 1181 14.25 27.87 -3.53
CA VAL A 1181 14.12 29.33 -3.67
C VAL A 1181 12.64 29.74 -3.67
N THR A 1182 12.33 30.89 -3.05
CA THR A 1182 11.01 31.53 -3.08
C THR A 1182 11.11 32.95 -3.66
N PHE A 1183 10.15 33.34 -4.50
CA PHE A 1183 10.00 34.71 -5.02
C PHE A 1183 8.96 35.53 -4.26
N GLU A 1184 9.08 36.87 -4.30
CA GLU A 1184 8.13 37.85 -3.72
C GLU A 1184 6.74 37.81 -4.33
#